data_AF-A0A8C7L1L6-F1
#
_entry.id   AF-A0A8C7L1L6-F1
#
_cell.length_a   1.000
_cell.length_b   1.000
_cell.length_c   1.000
_cell.angle_alpha   90.00
_cell.angle_beta   90.00
_cell.angle_gamma   90.00
#
_symmetry.space_group_name_H-M   'P 1'
#
loop_
_entity.id
_entity.type
_entity.pdbx_description
1 polymer ?
#
loop_
_entity_poly.entity_id
_entity_poly.type
_entity_poly.pdbx_seq_one_letter_code
_entity_poly.pdbx_strand_id
1 'polypeptide(L)'
;VQRIPAPLFVLEIWKACFTGLIESPEGTEELKWTAFTFLKIPQVLLRLKKYPQGEKDFMDDVNIAFEYLLKLTPLLDKADQRCNCDCLSMLLQECNKLSLLSDSNTTNLTSKRAEDREYAPRLKTAENANIQPNPGLILRAEPTVTNILKTVDADHSKSPEGLLGVLGHMLSGKSLDLLLAAAAATGKLKSFARKFIKLNEFPKHISGEGSKSASVRALLFDISFLMLCHVVQTYGSEVILSDPSPSGETPFFETWLQTCMPEEGKTLNPDHPCFRPESGKVESLVALLNNSSEMKLEEVQKITDNIKGKVCSMAICAVAWLVAHVRMLGLDEREKPQTMIRQLMTPLYGENTLQFYNERVVIMSSILENMCADVFQQTGLALRPPMEGQEPIPYRNLLSAKEPIHEALRKQFRSVLWKGWVDSGALHLFESLLHTGGVFWFTNNLVKELLKETRQEWANRVVELLYSIFCLDTQQITLTLLGHILPNLLTDSAHWHSLADPPGKALAKLSVWCALSSFSTHHKGQASARQRKRQREDIEDYSSLFPLDDTQPSKLMRLLSSNEDEPVVLSSPGDRSMSTSLSASQLHTVNMRDPLNRVLANLFLLISSILGSKTAGPHTQFVQSFMEECVECLEQGSRGSILQFMPFTMVSELVKLPALAKPRVVLGITDLTLPLGRRVAAKAISAL
;
A
#
# COMPACT_ATOMS: atom_id res chain seq x y z
N VAL A 1 11.21 39.04 15.01
CA VAL A 1 11.50 38.39 13.71
C VAL A 1 11.89 39.50 12.73
N GLN A 2 13.15 39.59 12.33
CA GLN A 2 13.58 40.58 11.33
C GLN A 2 12.88 40.29 10.00
N ARG A 3 12.17 41.27 9.42
CA ARG A 3 11.58 41.14 8.09
C ARG A 3 12.69 41.28 7.06
N ILE A 4 13.05 40.18 6.40
CA ILE A 4 13.97 40.20 5.26
C ILE A 4 13.32 41.03 4.14
N PRO A 5 13.99 42.03 3.54
CA PRO A 5 13.46 42.77 2.40
C PRO A 5 13.09 41.84 1.25
N ALA A 6 11.91 42.04 0.64
CA ALA A 6 11.40 41.16 -0.42
C ALA A 6 12.38 40.97 -1.60
N PRO A 7 13.08 41.99 -2.12
CA PRO A 7 14.06 41.79 -3.19
C PRO A 7 15.22 40.88 -2.81
N LEU A 8 15.71 40.99 -1.57
CA LEU A 8 16.80 40.14 -1.07
C LEU A 8 16.33 38.71 -0.83
N PHE A 9 15.10 38.54 -0.36
CA PHE A 9 14.49 37.22 -0.20
C PHE A 9 14.36 36.49 -1.54
N VAL A 10 13.83 37.17 -2.57
CA VAL A 10 13.68 36.60 -3.91
C VAL A 10 15.04 36.32 -4.56
N LEU A 11 16.03 37.21 -4.39
CA LEU A 11 17.40 36.97 -4.82
C LEU A 11 17.99 35.69 -4.23
N GLU A 12 17.89 35.48 -2.91
CA GLU A 12 18.44 34.29 -2.26
C GLU A 12 17.74 33.00 -2.74
N ILE A 13 16.44 33.05 -3.05
CA ILE A 13 15.74 31.92 -3.67
C ILE A 13 16.37 31.59 -5.03
N TRP A 14 16.53 32.57 -5.93
CA TRP A 14 17.11 32.28 -7.24
C TRP A 14 18.57 31.85 -7.16
N LYS A 15 19.36 32.45 -6.26
CA LYS A 15 20.73 32.01 -6.01
C LYS A 15 20.75 30.53 -5.62
N ALA A 16 19.92 30.11 -4.66
CA ALA A 16 19.80 28.73 -4.25
C ALA A 16 19.38 27.81 -5.42
N CYS A 17 18.43 28.26 -6.26
CA CYS A 17 17.99 27.52 -7.43
C CYS A 17 19.11 27.32 -8.47
N PHE A 18 19.84 28.38 -8.81
CA PHE A 18 20.95 28.30 -9.77
C PHE A 18 22.12 27.49 -9.22
N THR A 19 22.46 27.64 -7.93
CA THR A 19 23.46 26.79 -7.28
C THR A 19 23.03 25.32 -7.29
N GLY A 20 21.79 25.01 -6.91
CA GLY A 20 21.26 23.66 -6.94
C GLY A 20 21.25 23.04 -8.34
N LEU A 21 20.94 23.84 -9.38
CA LEU A 21 21.00 23.42 -10.78
C LEU A 21 22.44 23.05 -11.20
N ILE A 22 23.43 23.85 -10.80
CA ILE A 22 24.85 23.63 -11.10
C ILE A 22 25.39 22.40 -10.37
N GLU A 23 25.04 22.24 -9.09
CA GLU A 23 25.59 21.20 -8.21
C GLU A 23 24.81 19.87 -8.29
N SER A 24 23.65 19.85 -8.94
CA SER A 24 22.81 18.65 -9.05
C SER A 24 23.51 17.49 -9.79
N PRO A 25 23.43 16.26 -9.26
CA PRO A 25 23.94 15.10 -9.95
C PRO A 25 23.13 14.83 -11.23
N GLU A 26 23.81 14.26 -12.23
CA GLU A 26 23.17 13.85 -13.49
C GLU A 26 22.05 12.81 -13.23
N GLY A 27 20.98 12.85 -14.04
CA GLY A 27 19.86 11.91 -13.93
C GLY A 27 18.52 12.59 -13.63
N THR A 28 17.80 12.11 -12.62
CA THR A 28 16.47 12.62 -12.26
C THR A 28 16.54 13.89 -11.40
N GLU A 29 17.57 14.03 -10.57
CA GLU A 29 17.75 15.18 -9.67
C GLU A 29 18.02 16.49 -10.44
N GLU A 30 18.83 16.47 -11.50
CA GLU A 30 19.02 17.64 -12.39
C GLU A 30 17.69 18.11 -13.01
N LEU A 31 16.80 17.17 -13.38
CA LEU A 31 15.49 17.50 -13.94
C LEU A 31 14.56 18.09 -12.87
N LYS A 32 14.59 17.56 -11.64
CA LYS A 32 13.84 18.11 -10.50
C LYS A 32 14.27 19.54 -10.20
N TRP A 33 15.57 19.83 -10.16
CA TRP A 33 16.09 21.19 -9.96
C TRP A 33 15.71 22.14 -11.10
N THR A 34 15.75 21.66 -12.34
CA THR A 34 15.34 22.43 -13.52
C THR A 34 13.85 22.77 -13.46
N ALA A 35 12.98 21.78 -13.23
CA ALA A 35 11.55 22.00 -13.08
C ALA A 35 11.22 22.88 -11.88
N PHE A 36 11.93 22.72 -10.77
CA PHE A 36 11.78 23.56 -9.60
C PHE A 36 12.11 25.02 -9.90
N THR A 37 13.25 25.28 -10.53
CA THR A 37 13.75 26.63 -10.84
C THR A 37 12.84 27.34 -11.85
N PHE A 38 12.49 26.68 -12.95
CA PHE A 38 11.82 27.33 -14.07
C PHE A 38 10.29 27.21 -14.05
N LEU A 39 9.70 26.24 -13.34
CA LEU A 39 8.23 26.11 -13.23
C LEU A 39 7.73 26.38 -11.81
N LYS A 40 8.34 25.77 -10.78
CA LYS A 40 7.82 25.85 -9.41
C LYS A 40 8.01 27.23 -8.79
N ILE A 41 9.21 27.79 -8.85
CA ILE A 41 9.52 29.07 -8.20
C ILE A 41 8.68 30.22 -8.77
N PRO A 42 8.54 30.40 -10.10
CA PRO A 42 7.65 31.42 -10.64
C PRO A 42 6.21 31.29 -10.13
N GLN A 43 5.68 30.07 -10.04
CA GLN A 43 4.35 29.81 -9.47
C GLN A 43 4.27 30.15 -7.97
N VAL A 44 5.33 29.90 -7.20
CA VAL A 44 5.42 30.28 -5.77
C VAL A 44 5.45 31.80 -5.64
N LEU A 45 6.25 32.51 -6.43
CA LEU A 45 6.29 33.97 -6.45
C LEU A 45 4.95 34.58 -6.85
N LEU A 46 4.24 33.99 -7.81
CA LEU A 46 2.87 34.40 -8.17
C LEU A 46 1.89 34.25 -7.01
N ARG A 47 2.03 33.20 -6.18
CA ARG A 47 1.24 33.07 -4.96
C ARG A 47 1.62 34.09 -3.90
N LEU A 48 2.91 34.40 -3.76
CA LEU A 48 3.40 35.43 -2.84
C LEU A 48 2.91 36.84 -3.22
N LYS A 49 2.84 37.15 -4.53
CA LYS A 49 2.26 38.40 -5.06
C LYS A 49 0.83 38.65 -4.56
N LYS A 50 0.06 37.60 -4.26
CA LYS A 50 -1.32 37.72 -3.75
C LYS A 50 -1.41 38.14 -2.29
N TYR A 51 -0.31 38.09 -1.53
CA TYR A 51 -0.30 38.52 -0.14
C TYR A 51 0.05 40.01 -0.04
N PRO A 52 -0.76 40.84 0.63
CA PRO A 52 -0.47 42.25 0.78
C PRO A 52 0.80 42.45 1.62
N GLN A 53 1.89 42.94 0.99
CA GLN A 53 3.16 43.26 1.66
C GLN A 53 3.38 44.76 1.90
N GLY A 54 2.32 45.58 1.82
CA GLY A 54 2.37 47.04 2.01
C GLY A 54 2.01 47.81 0.73
N GLU A 55 2.41 49.07 0.64
CA GLU A 55 2.12 49.96 -0.52
C GLU A 55 3.01 49.71 -1.74
N LYS A 56 4.10 48.94 -1.60
CA LYS A 56 5.04 48.66 -2.70
C LYS A 56 4.55 47.54 -3.61
N ASP A 57 4.71 47.74 -4.92
CA ASP A 57 4.42 46.72 -5.92
C ASP A 57 5.46 45.59 -5.85
N PHE A 58 4.98 44.36 -5.62
CA PHE A 58 5.82 43.16 -5.61
C PHE A 58 6.52 42.95 -6.96
N MET A 59 5.96 43.45 -8.06
CA MET A 59 6.60 43.41 -9.39
C MET A 59 7.91 44.21 -9.41
N ASP A 60 7.96 45.37 -8.74
CA ASP A 60 9.17 46.17 -8.61
C ASP A 60 10.20 45.45 -7.74
N ASP A 61 9.77 44.78 -6.66
CA ASP A 61 10.66 44.00 -5.81
C ASP A 61 11.31 42.83 -6.58
N VAL A 62 10.54 42.13 -7.41
CA VAL A 62 11.02 41.06 -8.30
C VAL A 62 12.00 41.61 -9.35
N ASN A 63 11.70 42.78 -9.93
CA ASN A 63 12.61 43.45 -10.87
C ASN A 63 13.95 43.81 -10.22
N ILE A 64 13.93 44.43 -9.03
CA ILE A 64 15.14 44.76 -8.26
C ILE A 64 15.94 43.49 -7.92
N ALA A 65 15.26 42.40 -7.55
CA ALA A 65 15.91 41.12 -7.29
C ALA A 65 16.66 40.60 -8.53
N PHE A 66 16.10 40.74 -9.73
CA PHE A 66 16.78 40.37 -10.98
C PHE A 66 17.98 41.28 -11.27
N GLU A 67 17.89 42.57 -10.97
CA GLU A 67 19.04 43.47 -11.08
C GLU A 67 20.17 43.09 -10.13
N TYR A 68 19.86 42.56 -8.94
CA TYR A 68 20.87 41.99 -8.05
C TYR A 68 21.42 40.66 -8.56
N LEU A 69 20.57 39.79 -9.12
CA LEU A 69 21.00 38.51 -9.69
C LEU A 69 21.93 38.69 -10.90
N LEU A 70 21.68 39.70 -11.74
CA LEU A 70 22.55 40.06 -12.87
C LEU A 70 23.98 40.40 -12.44
N LYS A 71 24.19 40.89 -11.20
CA LYS A 71 25.54 41.17 -10.67
C LYS A 71 26.31 39.89 -10.30
N LEU A 72 25.64 38.74 -10.30
CA LEU A 72 26.24 37.43 -10.00
C LEU A 72 26.63 36.69 -11.28
N THR A 73 27.30 37.37 -12.22
CA THR A 73 27.73 36.84 -13.53
C THR A 73 28.38 35.45 -13.45
N PRO A 74 29.32 35.15 -12.51
CA PRO A 74 29.95 33.83 -12.46
C PRO A 74 28.98 32.68 -12.14
N LEU A 75 27.90 32.96 -11.40
CA LEU A 75 26.85 31.98 -11.10
C LEU A 75 26.03 31.69 -12.36
N LEU A 76 25.61 32.75 -13.06
CA LEU A 76 24.81 32.64 -14.28
C LEU A 76 25.60 31.97 -15.41
N ASP A 77 26.88 32.29 -15.56
CA ASP A 77 27.73 31.69 -16.58
C ASP A 77 27.92 30.18 -16.35
N LYS A 78 28.09 29.75 -15.10
CA LYS A 78 28.14 28.33 -14.76
C LYS A 78 26.81 27.62 -15.04
N ALA A 79 25.68 28.25 -14.74
CA ALA A 79 24.37 27.71 -15.04
C ALA A 79 24.15 27.58 -16.55
N ASP A 80 24.49 28.61 -17.33
CA ASP A 80 24.40 28.60 -18.78
C ASP A 80 25.28 27.51 -19.41
N GLN A 81 26.49 27.30 -18.87
CA GLN A 81 27.36 26.20 -19.29
C GLN A 81 26.75 24.84 -18.98
N ARG A 82 26.19 24.65 -17.77
CA ARG A 82 25.58 23.39 -17.35
C ARG A 82 24.34 23.03 -18.18
N CYS A 83 23.52 24.02 -18.49
CA CYS A 83 22.26 23.84 -19.21
C CYS A 83 22.36 24.02 -20.73
N ASN A 84 23.51 24.47 -21.22
CA ASN A 84 23.75 24.82 -22.62
C ASN A 84 22.68 25.77 -23.20
N CYS A 85 22.24 26.76 -22.41
CA CYS A 85 21.23 27.73 -22.81
C CYS A 85 21.37 29.05 -22.03
N ASP A 86 20.62 30.09 -22.42
CA ASP A 86 20.51 31.32 -21.64
C ASP A 86 19.48 31.13 -20.52
N CYS A 87 19.94 30.70 -19.36
CA CYS A 87 19.07 30.33 -18.26
C CYS A 87 18.31 31.53 -17.71
N LEU A 88 18.97 32.69 -17.61
CA LEU A 88 18.33 33.90 -17.13
C LEU A 88 17.21 34.34 -18.07
N SER A 89 17.45 34.34 -19.39
CA SER A 89 16.44 34.70 -20.37
C SER A 89 15.20 33.79 -20.29
N MET A 90 15.38 32.48 -20.13
CA MET A 90 14.28 31.54 -19.94
C MET A 90 13.46 31.84 -18.68
N LEU A 91 14.13 32.16 -17.57
CA LEU A 91 13.46 32.50 -16.30
C LEU A 91 12.71 33.85 -16.39
N LEU A 92 13.30 34.85 -17.03
CA LEU A 92 12.68 36.16 -17.25
C LEU A 92 11.39 36.03 -18.08
N GLN A 93 11.44 35.25 -19.17
CA GLN A 93 10.28 34.98 -20.01
C GLN A 93 9.15 34.33 -19.22
N GLU A 94 9.47 33.36 -18.35
CA GLU A 94 8.46 32.68 -17.55
C GLU A 94 7.85 33.61 -16.47
N CYS A 95 8.68 34.45 -15.84
CA CYS A 95 8.18 35.46 -14.90
C CYS A 95 7.28 36.49 -15.60
N ASN A 96 7.61 36.90 -16.82
CA ASN A 96 6.78 37.80 -17.62
C ASN A 96 5.41 37.17 -17.96
N LYS A 97 5.38 35.90 -18.39
CA LYS A 97 4.11 35.17 -18.65
C LYS A 97 3.18 35.14 -17.43
N LEU A 98 3.75 35.04 -16.23
CA LEU A 98 3.00 35.05 -14.97
C LEU A 98 2.73 36.46 -14.42
N SER A 99 3.03 37.51 -15.20
CA SER A 99 2.88 38.91 -14.79
C SER A 99 3.66 39.26 -13.51
N LEU A 100 4.81 38.62 -13.30
CA LEU A 100 5.78 38.95 -12.25
C LEU A 100 6.81 39.99 -12.71
N LEU A 101 6.87 40.25 -14.01
CA LEU A 101 7.67 41.30 -14.64
C LEU A 101 6.87 41.95 -15.78
N SER A 102 7.06 43.25 -16.00
CA SER A 102 6.55 43.95 -17.17
C SER A 102 7.37 43.65 -18.42
N ASP A 103 6.82 43.93 -19.61
CA ASP A 103 7.53 43.75 -20.88
C ASP A 103 8.76 44.67 -20.99
N SER A 104 8.65 45.91 -20.47
CA SER A 104 9.76 46.86 -20.43
C SER A 104 10.91 46.39 -19.53
N ASN A 105 10.59 45.81 -18.37
CA ASN A 105 11.60 45.30 -17.44
C ASN A 105 12.26 44.05 -18.00
N THR A 106 11.46 43.15 -18.58
CA THR A 106 11.95 41.91 -19.21
C THR A 106 12.93 42.23 -20.34
N THR A 107 12.56 43.12 -21.26
CA THR A 107 13.44 43.54 -22.36
C THR A 107 14.72 44.20 -21.87
N ASN A 108 14.64 45.11 -20.89
CA ASN A 108 15.81 45.75 -20.29
C ASN A 108 16.79 44.73 -19.67
N LEU A 109 16.29 43.82 -18.83
CA LEU A 109 17.10 42.79 -18.17
C LEU A 109 17.72 41.81 -19.18
N THR A 110 16.97 41.43 -20.22
CA THR A 110 17.50 40.58 -21.30
C THR A 110 18.61 41.28 -22.08
N SER A 111 18.47 42.56 -22.42
CA SER A 111 19.53 43.34 -23.07
C SER A 111 20.79 43.43 -22.20
N LYS A 112 20.65 43.73 -20.91
CA LYS A 112 21.79 43.77 -19.96
C LYS A 112 22.53 42.43 -19.90
N ARG A 113 21.80 41.30 -19.86
CA ARG A 113 22.43 39.96 -19.88
C ARG A 113 23.11 39.66 -21.21
N ALA A 114 22.52 40.07 -22.33
CA ALA A 114 23.11 39.83 -23.65
C ALA A 114 24.47 40.53 -23.81
N GLU A 115 24.61 41.76 -23.32
CA GLU A 115 25.87 42.51 -23.30
C GLU A 115 26.93 41.82 -22.42
N ASP A 116 26.56 41.43 -21.19
CA ASP A 116 27.45 40.74 -20.26
C ASP A 116 27.95 39.39 -20.81
N ARG A 117 27.09 38.66 -21.52
CA ARG A 117 27.37 37.33 -22.09
C ARG A 117 28.24 37.37 -23.34
N GLU A 118 28.45 38.52 -23.97
CA GLU A 118 29.39 38.67 -25.09
C GLU A 118 30.82 38.27 -24.69
N TYR A 119 31.17 38.52 -23.42
CA TYR A 119 32.48 38.24 -22.85
C TYR A 119 32.58 36.86 -22.16
N ALA A 120 31.49 36.09 -22.13
CA ALA A 120 31.43 34.81 -21.42
C ALA A 120 32.18 33.68 -22.17
N PRO A 121 32.82 32.73 -21.46
CA PRO A 121 33.46 31.58 -22.08
C PRO A 121 32.43 30.72 -22.84
N ARG A 122 32.53 30.65 -24.17
CA ARG A 122 31.69 29.78 -25.01
C ARG A 122 32.32 28.40 -25.18
N LEU A 123 31.54 27.34 -24.96
CA LEU A 123 31.91 25.98 -25.34
C LEU A 123 31.99 25.87 -26.88
N LYS A 124 33.17 25.56 -27.40
CA LYS A 124 33.40 25.22 -28.81
C LYS A 124 33.21 23.72 -29.04
N THR A 125 31.99 23.20 -28.94
CA THR A 125 31.66 21.92 -29.59
C THR A 125 30.15 21.69 -29.62
N ALA A 126 29.61 21.45 -30.82
CA ALA A 126 28.22 21.08 -31.06
C ALA A 126 27.93 19.60 -30.74
N GLU A 127 28.89 18.85 -30.17
CA GLU A 127 28.79 17.41 -29.93
C GLU A 127 27.91 17.05 -28.71
N ASN A 128 27.48 18.05 -27.93
CA ASN A 128 26.79 17.87 -26.65
C ASN A 128 25.29 18.23 -26.66
N ALA A 129 24.65 18.29 -27.83
CA ALA A 129 23.23 18.67 -27.97
C ALA A 129 22.22 17.76 -27.25
N ASN A 130 22.65 16.58 -26.77
CA ASN A 130 21.85 15.63 -26.01
C ASN A 130 21.97 15.76 -24.48
N ILE A 131 22.71 16.75 -23.97
CA ILE A 131 22.91 16.94 -22.52
C ILE A 131 21.66 17.59 -21.88
N GLN A 132 21.05 16.86 -20.94
CA GLN A 132 20.18 17.43 -19.91
C GLN A 132 21.06 17.94 -18.75
N PRO A 133 20.65 19.00 -18.02
CA PRO A 133 19.32 19.59 -18.02
C PRO A 133 19.13 20.74 -19.04
N ASN A 134 18.06 20.68 -19.84
CA ASN A 134 17.68 21.77 -20.76
C ASN A 134 16.36 22.44 -20.31
N PRO A 135 16.41 23.68 -19.78
CA PRO A 135 15.24 24.45 -19.37
C PRO A 135 14.18 24.62 -20.47
N GLY A 136 14.59 24.75 -21.74
CA GLY A 136 13.65 24.85 -22.85
C GLY A 136 12.79 23.59 -23.02
N LEU A 137 13.32 22.41 -22.72
CA LEU A 137 12.58 21.16 -22.77
C LEU A 137 11.61 21.04 -21.59
N ILE A 138 12.00 21.44 -20.38
CA ILE A 138 11.09 21.36 -19.22
C ILE A 138 9.90 22.31 -19.37
N LEU A 139 10.12 23.51 -19.90
CA LEU A 139 9.06 24.49 -20.13
C LEU A 139 8.05 24.00 -21.20
N ARG A 140 8.51 23.22 -22.19
CA ARG A 140 7.63 22.57 -23.19
C ARG A 140 6.91 21.33 -22.64
N ALA A 141 7.45 20.71 -21.59
CA ALA A 141 6.84 19.55 -20.97
C ALA A 141 5.54 19.90 -20.22
N GLU A 142 5.44 21.09 -19.59
CA GLU A 142 4.22 21.51 -18.87
C GLU A 142 2.92 21.45 -19.72
N PRO A 143 2.83 22.10 -20.90
CA PRO A 143 1.62 22.02 -21.72
C PRO A 143 1.39 20.58 -22.21
N THR A 144 2.46 19.84 -22.45
CA THR A 144 2.41 18.43 -22.87
C THR A 144 1.77 17.54 -21.80
N VAL A 145 2.15 17.69 -20.52
CA VAL A 145 1.48 17.01 -19.39
C VAL A 145 -0.02 17.31 -19.38
N THR A 146 -0.39 18.57 -19.60
CA THR A 146 -1.80 18.99 -19.61
C THR A 146 -2.57 18.35 -20.77
N ASN A 147 -1.95 18.25 -21.95
CA ASN A 147 -2.55 17.61 -23.12
C ASN A 147 -2.68 16.10 -22.93
N ILE A 148 -1.66 15.43 -22.39
CA ILE A 148 -1.71 13.99 -22.08
C ILE A 148 -2.84 13.70 -21.10
N LEU A 149 -2.98 14.48 -20.02
CA LEU A 149 -4.08 14.33 -19.07
C LEU A 149 -5.45 14.37 -19.75
N LYS A 150 -5.66 15.30 -20.69
CA LYS A 150 -6.89 15.37 -21.49
C LYS A 150 -7.06 14.17 -22.42
N THR A 151 -5.99 13.72 -23.06
CA THR A 151 -6.02 12.55 -23.94
C THR A 151 -6.38 11.29 -23.18
N VAL A 152 -5.81 11.06 -21.99
CA VAL A 152 -6.13 9.86 -21.18
C VAL A 152 -7.57 9.90 -20.64
N ASP A 153 -8.15 11.10 -20.48
CA ASP A 153 -9.54 11.26 -20.06
C ASP A 153 -10.58 10.95 -21.13
N ALA A 154 -10.20 10.88 -22.41
CA ALA A 154 -11.09 10.50 -23.48
C ALA A 154 -11.57 9.04 -23.34
N ASP A 155 -12.73 8.72 -23.92
CA ASP A 155 -13.25 7.35 -23.94
C ASP A 155 -12.48 6.50 -24.96
N HIS A 156 -11.60 5.63 -24.45
CA HIS A 156 -10.79 4.70 -25.25
C HIS A 156 -11.38 3.28 -25.32
N SER A 157 -12.63 3.08 -24.90
CA SER A 157 -13.26 1.76 -24.85
C SER A 157 -13.31 1.05 -26.22
N LYS A 158 -13.35 1.82 -27.32
CA LYS A 158 -13.47 1.31 -28.69
C LYS A 158 -12.17 1.35 -29.51
N SER A 159 -11.17 2.17 -29.15
CA SER A 159 -9.93 2.34 -29.94
C SER A 159 -8.73 2.77 -29.07
N PRO A 160 -8.13 1.83 -28.31
CA PRO A 160 -7.03 2.13 -27.38
C PRO A 160 -5.67 2.38 -28.05
N GLU A 161 -5.52 2.20 -29.36
CA GLU A 161 -4.25 2.28 -30.08
C GLU A 161 -3.62 3.67 -30.05
N GLY A 162 -4.44 4.72 -30.15
CA GLY A 162 -3.96 6.11 -30.10
C GLY A 162 -3.34 6.45 -28.74
N LEU A 163 -3.99 5.99 -27.67
CA LEU A 163 -3.47 6.13 -26.31
C LEU A 163 -2.17 5.34 -26.13
N LEU A 164 -2.09 4.12 -26.65
CA LEU A 164 -0.89 3.29 -26.60
C LEU A 164 0.30 3.99 -27.30
N GLY A 165 0.07 4.62 -28.46
CA GLY A 165 1.10 5.39 -29.15
C GLY A 165 1.65 6.54 -28.29
N VAL A 166 0.77 7.30 -27.62
CA VAL A 166 1.18 8.39 -26.73
C VAL A 166 2.04 7.86 -25.57
N LEU A 167 1.59 6.81 -24.88
CA LEU A 167 2.36 6.24 -23.77
C LEU A 167 3.69 5.62 -24.24
N GLY A 168 3.70 4.97 -25.40
CA GLY A 168 4.92 4.43 -26.00
C GLY A 168 5.98 5.51 -26.26
N HIS A 169 5.57 6.65 -26.82
CA HIS A 169 6.48 7.79 -27.03
C HIS A 169 7.01 8.37 -25.71
N MET A 170 6.22 8.35 -24.64
CA MET A 170 6.67 8.81 -23.33
C MET A 170 7.79 7.94 -22.73
N LEU A 171 7.83 6.65 -23.07
CA LEU A 171 8.87 5.73 -22.59
C LEU A 171 10.23 5.98 -23.26
N SER A 172 10.26 6.74 -24.37
CA SER A 172 11.50 6.95 -25.12
C SER A 172 12.45 7.94 -24.43
N GLY A 173 13.69 7.52 -24.22
CA GLY A 173 14.75 8.34 -23.61
C GLY A 173 14.36 8.90 -22.23
N LYS A 174 14.70 10.16 -21.97
CA LYS A 174 14.38 10.87 -20.71
C LYS A 174 12.98 11.54 -20.73
N SER A 175 12.10 11.20 -21.69
CA SER A 175 10.80 11.88 -21.88
C SER A 175 9.88 11.70 -20.67
N LEU A 176 9.79 10.49 -20.12
CA LEU A 176 8.99 10.22 -18.92
C LEU A 176 9.46 11.05 -17.74
N ASP A 177 10.77 11.06 -17.44
CA ASP A 177 11.33 11.81 -16.32
C ASP A 177 11.08 13.32 -16.45
N LEU A 178 11.23 13.86 -17.66
CA LEU A 178 10.95 15.26 -17.96
C LEU A 178 9.48 15.61 -17.70
N LEU A 179 8.55 14.77 -18.16
CA LEU A 179 7.12 14.97 -17.96
C LEU A 179 6.73 14.84 -16.48
N LEU A 180 7.29 13.87 -15.76
CA LEU A 180 7.05 13.70 -14.34
C LEU A 180 7.60 14.87 -13.51
N ALA A 181 8.81 15.35 -13.83
CA ALA A 181 9.40 16.52 -13.16
C ALA A 181 8.54 17.78 -13.38
N ALA A 182 8.08 18.01 -14.61
CA ALA A 182 7.17 19.12 -14.92
C ALA A 182 5.80 18.95 -14.21
N ALA A 183 5.24 17.75 -14.19
CA ALA A 183 4.00 17.46 -13.47
C ALA A 183 4.14 17.66 -11.95
N ALA A 184 5.27 17.28 -11.36
CA ALA A 184 5.58 17.49 -9.95
C ALA A 184 5.70 18.99 -9.62
N ALA A 185 6.47 19.75 -10.41
CA ALA A 185 6.65 21.17 -10.22
C ALA A 185 5.33 21.96 -10.36
N THR A 186 4.47 21.55 -11.29
CA THR A 186 3.17 22.21 -11.55
C THR A 186 2.02 21.70 -10.66
N GLY A 187 2.28 20.72 -9.78
CA GLY A 187 1.26 20.15 -8.89
C GLY A 187 0.24 19.24 -9.58
N LYS A 188 0.55 18.74 -10.77
CA LYS A 188 -0.28 17.84 -11.58
C LYS A 188 0.09 16.35 -11.43
N LEU A 189 1.18 16.03 -10.73
CA LEU A 189 1.70 14.66 -10.60
C LEU A 189 0.67 13.66 -10.07
N LYS A 190 -0.09 14.00 -9.01
CA LYS A 190 -1.14 13.12 -8.48
C LYS A 190 -2.22 12.81 -9.52
N SER A 191 -2.70 13.84 -10.22
CA SER A 191 -3.68 13.68 -11.29
C SER A 191 -3.14 12.79 -12.40
N PHE A 192 -1.85 12.93 -12.72
CA PHE A 192 -1.15 12.12 -13.71
C PHE A 192 -1.06 10.65 -13.29
N ALA A 193 -0.63 10.36 -12.06
CA ALA A 193 -0.60 9.00 -11.51
C ALA A 193 -1.99 8.36 -11.47
N ARG A 194 -3.03 9.09 -11.06
CA ARG A 194 -4.41 8.61 -11.07
C ARG A 194 -4.89 8.18 -12.46
N LYS A 195 -4.42 8.84 -13.52
CA LYS A 195 -4.75 8.41 -14.89
C LYS A 195 -4.16 7.04 -15.21
N PHE A 196 -2.92 6.77 -14.80
CA PHE A 196 -2.31 5.46 -14.99
C PHE A 196 -3.00 4.38 -14.15
N ILE A 197 -3.38 4.68 -12.91
CA ILE A 197 -4.14 3.75 -12.06
C ILE A 197 -5.44 3.35 -12.76
N LYS A 198 -6.17 4.33 -13.32
CA LYS A 198 -7.39 4.07 -14.09
C LYS A 198 -7.13 3.13 -15.29
N LEU A 199 -5.98 3.23 -15.96
CA LEU A 199 -5.61 2.31 -17.05
C LEU A 199 -5.33 0.90 -16.54
N ASN A 200 -4.80 0.73 -15.33
CA ASN A 200 -4.64 -0.60 -14.74
C ASN A 200 -5.96 -1.26 -14.32
N GLU A 201 -7.04 -0.49 -14.15
CA GLU A 201 -8.38 -1.02 -13.87
C GLU A 201 -9.14 -1.45 -15.13
N PHE A 202 -8.77 -0.95 -16.31
CA PHE A 202 -9.48 -1.23 -17.57
C PHE A 202 -9.72 -2.72 -17.87
N PRO A 203 -8.78 -3.64 -17.62
CA PRO A 203 -9.01 -5.06 -17.89
C PRO A 203 -10.16 -5.70 -17.09
N LYS A 204 -10.58 -5.12 -15.96
CA LYS A 204 -11.64 -5.70 -15.10
C LYS A 204 -13.04 -5.64 -15.71
N HIS A 205 -13.28 -4.71 -16.62
CA HIS A 205 -14.64 -4.36 -17.08
C HIS A 205 -15.00 -4.89 -18.47
N ILE A 206 -14.16 -5.72 -19.09
CA ILE A 206 -14.33 -6.14 -20.48
C ILE A 206 -14.32 -7.66 -20.60
N SER A 207 -15.32 -8.22 -21.29
CA SER A 207 -15.43 -9.65 -21.57
C SER A 207 -15.85 -9.86 -23.03
N GLY A 208 -15.26 -10.84 -23.73
CA GLY A 208 -15.63 -11.20 -25.11
C GLY A 208 -14.97 -10.39 -26.23
N GLU A 209 -13.75 -9.89 -26.02
CA GLU A 209 -13.00 -9.05 -26.97
C GLU A 209 -12.15 -9.82 -28.00
N GLY A 210 -11.88 -9.19 -29.15
CA GLY A 210 -10.98 -9.74 -30.18
C GLY A 210 -9.50 -9.71 -29.76
N SER A 211 -8.71 -10.68 -30.24
CA SER A 211 -7.30 -10.90 -29.88
C SER A 211 -6.39 -9.65 -30.00
N LYS A 212 -6.60 -8.81 -31.04
CA LYS A 212 -5.79 -7.59 -31.23
C LYS A 212 -6.03 -6.55 -30.14
N SER A 213 -7.28 -6.28 -29.80
CA SER A 213 -7.64 -5.30 -28.78
C SER A 213 -7.20 -5.76 -27.38
N ALA A 214 -7.26 -7.07 -27.11
CA ALA A 214 -6.73 -7.66 -25.89
C ALA A 214 -5.21 -7.43 -25.73
N SER A 215 -4.45 -7.63 -26.82
CA SER A 215 -3.01 -7.37 -26.84
C SER A 215 -2.67 -5.91 -26.54
N VAL A 216 -3.41 -4.97 -27.14
CA VAL A 216 -3.21 -3.52 -26.89
C VAL A 216 -3.50 -3.17 -25.43
N ARG A 217 -4.57 -3.71 -24.84
CA ARG A 217 -4.89 -3.49 -23.42
C ARG A 217 -3.86 -4.08 -22.47
N ALA A 218 -3.38 -5.29 -22.75
CA ALA A 218 -2.30 -5.89 -21.97
C ALA A 218 -1.04 -5.02 -21.99
N LEU A 219 -0.70 -4.43 -23.14
CA LEU A 219 0.44 -3.53 -23.26
C LEU A 219 0.21 -2.19 -22.56
N LEU A 220 -1.01 -1.62 -22.63
CA LEU A 220 -1.37 -0.42 -21.87
C LEU A 220 -1.26 -0.65 -20.36
N PHE A 221 -1.75 -1.78 -19.87
CA PHE A 221 -1.60 -2.18 -18.47
C PHE A 221 -0.12 -2.26 -18.11
N ASP A 222 0.68 -2.95 -18.92
CA ASP A 222 2.10 -3.14 -18.65
C ASP A 222 2.86 -1.81 -18.57
N ILE A 223 2.65 -0.92 -19.54
CA ILE A 223 3.28 0.39 -19.60
C ILE A 223 2.85 1.27 -18.42
N SER A 224 1.54 1.35 -18.15
CA SER A 224 1.04 2.17 -17.03
C SER A 224 1.52 1.65 -15.66
N PHE A 225 1.62 0.34 -15.49
CA PHE A 225 2.16 -0.28 -14.29
C PHE A 225 3.64 0.06 -14.07
N LEU A 226 4.46 -0.01 -15.14
CA LEU A 226 5.87 0.42 -15.11
C LEU A 226 5.99 1.89 -14.73
N MET A 227 5.21 2.76 -15.38
CA MET A 227 5.21 4.19 -15.09
C MET A 227 4.83 4.49 -13.64
N LEU A 228 3.84 3.78 -13.08
CA LEU A 228 3.45 3.95 -11.68
C LEU A 228 4.54 3.49 -10.71
N CYS A 229 5.16 2.33 -10.95
CA CYS A 229 6.30 1.87 -10.15
C CYS A 229 7.45 2.90 -10.17
N HIS A 230 7.74 3.47 -11.35
CA HIS A 230 8.74 4.52 -11.50
C HIS A 230 8.38 5.82 -10.76
N VAL A 231 7.11 6.22 -10.80
CA VAL A 231 6.60 7.37 -10.02
C VAL A 231 6.81 7.14 -8.53
N VAL A 232 6.46 5.96 -8.02
CA VAL A 232 6.62 5.59 -6.60
C VAL A 232 8.10 5.66 -6.20
N GLN A 233 9.00 5.05 -6.97
CA GLN A 233 10.43 5.07 -6.63
C GLN A 233 11.07 6.47 -6.73
N THR A 234 10.54 7.34 -7.60
CA THR A 234 11.12 8.68 -7.82
C THR A 234 10.58 9.75 -6.87
N TYR A 235 9.30 9.65 -6.49
CA TYR A 235 8.57 10.69 -5.75
C TYR A 235 7.88 10.19 -4.46
N GLY A 236 7.95 8.89 -4.14
CA GLY A 236 7.34 8.31 -2.94
C GLY A 236 5.92 7.76 -3.17
N SER A 237 5.54 6.73 -2.39
CA SER A 237 4.22 6.10 -2.44
C SER A 237 3.09 7.02 -1.98
N GLU A 238 3.39 8.04 -1.18
CA GLU A 238 2.43 9.03 -0.71
C GLU A 238 1.80 9.83 -1.85
N VAL A 239 2.47 9.95 -3.01
CA VAL A 239 1.89 10.58 -4.20
C VAL A 239 0.61 9.87 -4.63
N ILE A 240 0.55 8.55 -4.43
CA ILE A 240 -0.58 7.70 -4.78
C ILE A 240 -1.51 7.53 -3.58
N LEU A 241 -0.98 7.15 -2.41
CA LEU A 241 -1.75 6.70 -1.25
C LEU A 241 -2.33 7.81 -0.36
N SER A 242 -2.04 9.09 -0.63
CA SER A 242 -2.37 10.19 0.30
C SER A 242 -3.84 10.57 0.39
N ASP A 243 -4.68 10.20 -0.59
CA ASP A 243 -6.11 10.53 -0.58
C ASP A 243 -6.93 9.23 -0.74
N PRO A 244 -7.90 8.97 0.16
CA PRO A 244 -8.73 7.77 0.06
C PRO A 244 -9.59 7.78 -1.22
N SER A 245 -9.77 6.61 -1.82
CA SER A 245 -10.56 6.42 -3.02
C SER A 245 -12.02 6.88 -2.81
N PRO A 246 -12.57 7.77 -3.66
CA PRO A 246 -13.95 8.23 -3.53
C PRO A 246 -14.99 7.13 -3.78
N SER A 247 -14.62 6.01 -4.42
CA SER A 247 -15.52 4.90 -4.73
C SER A 247 -15.62 3.86 -3.61
N GLY A 248 -14.86 3.98 -2.52
CA GLY A 248 -14.84 2.99 -1.44
C GLY A 248 -14.14 1.67 -1.78
N GLU A 249 -13.88 1.41 -3.07
CA GLU A 249 -13.01 0.34 -3.55
C GLU A 249 -11.60 0.89 -3.84
N THR A 250 -10.59 0.22 -3.31
CA THR A 250 -9.18 0.52 -3.56
C THR A 250 -8.75 -0.07 -4.91
N PRO A 251 -8.18 0.74 -5.82
CA PRO A 251 -7.64 0.24 -7.08
C PRO A 251 -6.59 -0.86 -6.88
N PHE A 252 -6.49 -1.78 -7.85
CA PHE A 252 -5.55 -2.90 -7.84
C PHE A 252 -4.11 -2.44 -7.60
N PHE A 253 -3.67 -1.38 -8.29
CA PHE A 253 -2.30 -0.90 -8.14
C PHE A 253 -2.04 -0.36 -6.73
N GLU A 254 -3.02 0.27 -6.09
CA GLU A 254 -2.87 0.79 -4.72
C GLU A 254 -2.75 -0.36 -3.73
N THR A 255 -3.60 -1.38 -3.85
CA THR A 255 -3.49 -2.61 -3.05
C THR A 255 -2.13 -3.27 -3.28
N TRP A 256 -1.74 -3.50 -4.52
CA TRP A 256 -0.43 -4.11 -4.84
C TRP A 256 0.73 -3.27 -4.33
N LEU A 257 0.66 -1.94 -4.47
CA LEU A 257 1.67 -1.02 -3.95
C LEU A 257 1.80 -1.22 -2.45
N GLN A 258 0.71 -1.14 -1.69
CA GLN A 258 0.72 -1.29 -0.23
C GLN A 258 1.25 -2.65 0.24
N THR A 259 0.92 -3.74 -0.46
CA THR A 259 1.21 -5.08 0.04
C THR A 259 2.48 -5.70 -0.54
N CYS A 260 2.89 -5.29 -1.75
CA CYS A 260 3.90 -6.00 -2.53
C CYS A 260 5.16 -5.20 -2.85
N MET A 261 5.06 -3.90 -3.11
CA MET A 261 6.19 -3.07 -3.54
C MET A 261 7.22 -2.92 -2.41
N PRO A 262 8.51 -3.30 -2.61
CA PRO A 262 9.57 -3.06 -1.64
C PRO A 262 9.86 -1.56 -1.53
N GLU A 263 9.77 -1.03 -0.32
CA GLU A 263 10.13 0.34 0.03
C GLU A 263 11.03 0.33 1.28
N GLU A 264 11.84 1.37 1.45
CA GLU A 264 12.70 1.50 2.63
C GLU A 264 11.85 1.55 3.90
N GLY A 265 12.13 0.67 4.85
CA GLY A 265 11.37 0.55 6.10
C GLY A 265 10.04 -0.21 6.00
N LYS A 266 9.64 -0.64 4.80
CA LYS A 266 8.40 -1.41 4.59
C LYS A 266 8.61 -2.91 4.72
N THR A 267 7.71 -3.54 5.47
CA THR A 267 7.77 -4.96 5.81
C THR A 267 6.96 -5.73 4.78
N LEU A 268 7.63 -6.50 3.92
CA LEU A 268 6.94 -7.30 2.92
C LEU A 268 6.82 -8.75 3.40
N ASN A 269 5.66 -9.32 3.16
CA ASN A 269 5.38 -10.70 3.53
C ASN A 269 5.02 -11.54 2.29
N PRO A 270 5.88 -12.48 1.84
CA PRO A 270 5.59 -13.36 0.71
C PRO A 270 4.39 -14.30 0.96
N ASP A 271 4.01 -14.53 2.22
CA ASP A 271 2.83 -15.33 2.58
C ASP A 271 1.54 -14.51 2.65
N HIS A 272 1.60 -13.19 2.40
CA HIS A 272 0.43 -12.33 2.45
C HIS A 272 -0.62 -12.81 1.42
N PRO A 273 -1.92 -12.81 1.74
CA PRO A 273 -2.97 -13.26 0.82
C PRO A 273 -2.93 -12.60 -0.56
N CYS A 274 -2.47 -11.34 -0.66
CA CYS A 274 -2.27 -10.64 -1.93
C CYS A 274 -1.28 -11.33 -2.89
N PHE A 275 -0.38 -12.16 -2.38
CA PHE A 275 0.58 -12.95 -3.15
C PHE A 275 0.10 -14.38 -3.41
N ARG A 276 -1.01 -14.83 -2.79
CA ARG A 276 -1.53 -16.18 -3.01
C ARG A 276 -2.11 -16.27 -4.43
N PRO A 277 -1.53 -17.08 -5.32
CA PRO A 277 -2.08 -17.25 -6.65
C PRO A 277 -3.31 -18.16 -6.58
N GLU A 278 -4.21 -18.08 -7.56
CA GLU A 278 -5.37 -18.97 -7.66
C GLU A 278 -4.93 -20.44 -7.66
N SER A 279 -5.41 -21.24 -6.70
CA SER A 279 -4.98 -22.64 -6.48
C SER A 279 -4.97 -23.47 -7.77
N GLY A 280 -6.00 -23.37 -8.60
CA GLY A 280 -6.09 -24.13 -9.85
C GLY A 280 -5.03 -23.78 -10.90
N LYS A 281 -4.57 -22.52 -10.96
CA LYS A 281 -3.48 -22.09 -11.85
C LYS A 281 -2.11 -22.51 -11.30
N VAL A 282 -1.94 -22.46 -9.97
CA VAL A 282 -0.74 -22.94 -9.29
C VAL A 282 -0.59 -24.44 -9.47
N GLU A 283 -1.66 -25.22 -9.24
CA GLU A 283 -1.67 -26.67 -9.43
C GLU A 283 -1.34 -27.05 -10.87
N SER A 284 -1.85 -26.30 -11.85
CA SER A 284 -1.52 -26.50 -13.27
C SER A 284 -0.03 -26.21 -13.56
N LEU A 285 0.52 -25.14 -13.00
CA LEU A 285 1.94 -24.79 -13.12
C LEU A 285 2.84 -25.78 -12.37
N VAL A 286 2.43 -26.21 -11.18
CA VAL A 286 3.13 -27.19 -10.35
C VAL A 286 3.09 -28.56 -11.00
N ALA A 287 1.99 -28.97 -11.63
CA ALA A 287 1.94 -30.18 -12.45
C ALA A 287 2.88 -30.08 -13.66
N LEU A 288 2.99 -28.89 -14.28
CA LEU A 288 3.94 -28.63 -15.36
C LEU A 288 5.40 -28.70 -14.89
N LEU A 289 5.70 -28.17 -13.71
CA LEU A 289 7.04 -28.10 -13.11
C LEU A 289 7.47 -29.42 -12.43
N ASN A 290 6.54 -30.20 -11.88
CA ASN A 290 6.84 -31.49 -11.23
C ASN A 290 7.09 -32.61 -12.24
N ASN A 291 6.75 -32.40 -13.52
CA ASN A 291 7.17 -33.30 -14.59
C ASN A 291 8.67 -33.15 -14.92
N SER A 292 9.35 -32.13 -14.40
CA SER A 292 10.81 -31.98 -14.45
C SER A 292 11.46 -32.36 -13.12
N SER A 293 12.19 -33.47 -13.10
CA SER A 293 13.14 -33.78 -12.01
C SER A 293 14.21 -32.69 -11.92
N GLU A 294 14.48 -32.18 -10.71
CA GLU A 294 15.49 -31.13 -10.39
C GLU A 294 15.67 -30.05 -11.47
N MET A 295 14.98 -28.90 -11.31
CA MET A 295 15.10 -27.80 -12.27
C MET A 295 16.55 -27.38 -12.50
N LYS A 296 17.07 -27.61 -13.71
CA LYS A 296 18.41 -27.17 -14.10
C LYS A 296 18.44 -25.65 -14.25
N LEU A 297 19.62 -25.05 -14.13
CA LEU A 297 19.81 -23.60 -14.31
C LEU A 297 19.26 -23.11 -15.67
N GLU A 298 19.38 -23.92 -16.71
CA GLU A 298 18.83 -23.66 -18.05
C GLU A 298 17.30 -23.56 -18.08
N GLU A 299 16.60 -24.41 -17.31
CA GLU A 299 15.14 -24.40 -17.21
C GLU A 299 14.66 -23.19 -16.42
N VAL A 300 15.37 -22.85 -15.33
CA VAL A 300 15.12 -21.62 -14.57
C VAL A 300 15.30 -20.40 -15.46
N GLN A 301 16.37 -20.34 -16.24
CA GLN A 301 16.62 -19.25 -17.19
C GLN A 301 15.48 -19.14 -18.21
N LYS A 302 15.04 -20.25 -18.80
CA LYS A 302 13.91 -20.29 -19.72
C LYS A 302 12.61 -19.77 -19.09
N ILE A 303 12.33 -20.14 -17.84
CA ILE A 303 11.16 -19.64 -17.10
C ILE A 303 11.28 -18.13 -16.87
N THR A 304 12.42 -17.65 -16.36
CA THR A 304 12.64 -16.22 -16.11
C THR A 304 12.60 -15.39 -17.39
N ASP A 305 13.11 -15.94 -18.49
CA ASP A 305 13.08 -15.29 -19.81
C ASP A 305 11.65 -15.20 -20.35
N ASN A 306 10.82 -16.22 -20.12
CA ASN A 306 9.40 -16.17 -20.47
C ASN A 306 8.64 -15.13 -19.64
N ILE A 307 8.94 -14.99 -18.35
CA ILE A 307 8.31 -14.01 -17.45
C ILE A 307 8.58 -12.58 -17.94
N LYS A 308 9.85 -12.23 -18.21
CA LYS A 308 10.24 -10.88 -18.63
C LYS A 308 10.15 -10.63 -20.14
N GLY A 309 9.91 -11.67 -20.95
CA GLY A 309 9.98 -11.60 -22.41
C GLY A 309 8.80 -10.93 -23.10
N LYS A 310 7.63 -10.86 -22.45
CA LYS A 310 6.41 -10.26 -23.03
C LYS A 310 5.85 -9.10 -22.20
N VAL A 311 5.80 -9.26 -20.88
CA VAL A 311 5.12 -8.35 -19.95
C VAL A 311 6.09 -8.00 -18.83
N CYS A 312 6.62 -6.78 -18.83
CA CYS A 312 7.67 -6.36 -17.89
C CYS A 312 7.15 -6.24 -16.45
N SER A 313 5.88 -5.89 -16.27
CA SER A 313 5.21 -5.83 -14.96
C SER A 313 5.20 -7.19 -14.25
N MET A 314 5.15 -8.31 -14.98
CA MET A 314 5.28 -9.65 -14.40
C MET A 314 6.65 -9.88 -13.76
N ALA A 315 7.73 -9.40 -14.40
CA ALA A 315 9.06 -9.49 -13.83
C ALA A 315 9.18 -8.65 -12.54
N ILE A 316 8.56 -7.46 -12.52
CA ILE A 316 8.49 -6.61 -11.32
C ILE A 316 7.76 -7.32 -10.19
N CYS A 317 6.59 -7.90 -10.45
CA CYS A 317 5.84 -8.65 -9.44
C CYS A 317 6.64 -9.86 -8.90
N ALA A 318 7.31 -10.59 -9.79
CA ALA A 318 8.14 -11.74 -9.41
C ALA A 318 9.34 -11.32 -8.55
N VAL A 319 10.03 -10.24 -8.91
CA VAL A 319 11.16 -9.72 -8.13
C VAL A 319 10.71 -9.13 -6.80
N ALA A 320 9.58 -8.41 -6.76
CA ALA A 320 9.01 -7.90 -5.51
C ALA A 320 8.76 -9.03 -4.50
N TRP A 321 8.18 -10.15 -4.96
CA TRP A 321 8.01 -11.35 -4.13
C TRP A 321 9.34 -11.98 -3.72
N LEU A 322 10.29 -12.14 -4.66
CA LEU A 322 11.61 -12.72 -4.36
C LEU A 322 12.40 -11.88 -3.35
N VAL A 323 12.32 -10.54 -3.44
CA VAL A 323 12.92 -9.62 -2.48
C VAL A 323 12.32 -9.82 -1.09
N ALA A 324 10.99 -9.91 -0.98
CA ALA A 324 10.31 -10.24 0.27
C ALA A 324 10.74 -11.59 0.83
N HIS A 325 10.82 -12.61 -0.04
CA HIS A 325 11.23 -13.96 0.33
C HIS A 325 12.67 -14.02 0.83
N VAL A 326 13.63 -13.40 0.15
CA VAL A 326 15.05 -13.36 0.56
C VAL A 326 15.23 -12.72 1.93
N ARG A 327 14.43 -11.69 2.26
CA ARG A 327 14.47 -11.03 3.58
C ARG A 327 14.08 -11.99 4.72
N MET A 328 13.32 -13.05 4.45
CA MET A 328 12.91 -14.04 5.44
C MET A 328 13.89 -15.22 5.61
N LEU A 329 14.79 -15.41 4.65
CA LEU A 329 15.72 -16.55 4.62
C LEU A 329 17.00 -16.29 5.41
N GLY A 330 17.57 -17.35 5.97
CA GLY A 330 18.94 -17.36 6.48
C GLY A 330 19.95 -17.29 5.32
N LEU A 331 21.16 -16.76 5.57
CA LEU A 331 22.18 -16.56 4.51
C LEU A 331 22.42 -17.78 3.61
N ASP A 332 22.43 -18.99 4.17
CA ASP A 332 22.72 -20.23 3.45
C ASP A 332 21.62 -20.60 2.43
N GLU A 333 20.39 -20.10 2.61
CA GLU A 333 19.24 -20.39 1.76
C GLU A 333 19.02 -19.32 0.67
N ARG A 334 19.74 -18.19 0.73
CA ARG A 334 19.52 -17.03 -0.16
C ARG A 334 20.05 -17.19 -1.57
N GLU A 335 21.01 -18.10 -1.79
CA GLU A 335 21.72 -18.22 -3.06
C GLU A 335 20.78 -18.48 -4.25
N LYS A 336 19.85 -19.43 -4.09
CA LYS A 336 18.87 -19.78 -5.15
C LYS A 336 17.96 -18.60 -5.52
N PRO A 337 17.20 -17.98 -4.60
CA PRO A 337 16.34 -16.85 -4.95
C PRO A 337 17.13 -15.63 -5.43
N GLN A 338 18.33 -15.37 -4.92
CA GLN A 338 19.21 -14.31 -5.45
C GLN A 338 19.68 -14.61 -6.88
N THR A 339 19.90 -15.88 -7.21
CA THR A 339 20.20 -16.29 -8.60
C THR A 339 19.01 -16.06 -9.51
N MET A 340 17.79 -16.35 -9.06
CA MET A 340 16.57 -16.05 -9.81
C MET A 340 16.37 -14.55 -10.03
N ILE A 341 16.61 -13.71 -9.01
CA ILE A 341 16.58 -12.24 -9.14
C ILE A 341 17.58 -11.80 -10.21
N ARG A 342 18.83 -12.28 -10.15
CA ARG A 342 19.86 -11.97 -11.15
C ARG A 342 19.41 -12.36 -12.56
N GLN A 343 18.81 -13.54 -12.74
CA GLN A 343 18.29 -13.98 -14.03
C GLN A 343 17.13 -13.10 -14.54
N LEU A 344 16.23 -12.64 -13.67
CA LEU A 344 15.15 -11.72 -14.04
C LEU A 344 15.66 -10.32 -14.40
N MET A 345 16.76 -9.88 -13.80
CA MET A 345 17.41 -8.60 -14.11
C MET A 345 18.26 -8.64 -15.37
N THR A 346 18.76 -9.82 -15.78
CA THR A 346 19.57 -9.95 -17.00
C THR A 346 18.73 -9.60 -18.24
N PRO A 347 19.15 -8.67 -19.11
CA PRO A 347 18.45 -8.40 -20.36
C PRO A 347 18.37 -9.62 -21.28
N LEU A 348 17.31 -9.73 -22.08
CA LEU A 348 17.25 -10.74 -23.14
C LEU A 348 18.17 -10.36 -24.30
N TYR A 349 18.94 -11.31 -24.81
CA TYR A 349 19.81 -11.12 -25.97
C TYR A 349 19.04 -11.43 -27.27
N GLY A 350 18.90 -10.44 -28.16
CA GLY A 350 18.27 -10.57 -29.48
C GLY A 350 17.34 -9.40 -29.83
N GLU A 351 17.09 -9.17 -31.12
CA GLU A 351 16.09 -8.18 -31.55
C GLU A 351 14.69 -8.64 -31.16
N ASN A 352 14.04 -7.89 -30.27
CA ASN A 352 12.64 -8.13 -29.90
C ASN A 352 11.72 -7.30 -30.80
N THR A 353 10.81 -7.99 -31.51
CA THR A 353 9.85 -7.36 -32.42
C THR A 353 8.59 -6.83 -31.71
N LEU A 354 8.48 -7.04 -30.39
CA LEU A 354 7.37 -6.54 -29.60
C LEU A 354 7.41 -5.02 -29.46
N GLN A 355 6.24 -4.40 -29.61
CA GLN A 355 6.07 -2.95 -29.56
C GLN A 355 6.58 -2.38 -28.23
N PHE A 356 7.40 -1.33 -28.33
CA PHE A 356 8.03 -0.61 -27.22
C PHE A 356 8.79 -1.49 -26.21
N TYR A 357 9.23 -2.69 -26.61
CA TYR A 357 9.83 -3.63 -25.66
C TYR A 357 11.15 -3.09 -25.07
N ASN A 358 12.02 -2.53 -25.92
CA ASN A 358 13.32 -2.02 -25.49
C ASN A 358 13.16 -0.88 -24.48
N GLU A 359 12.24 0.05 -24.75
CA GLU A 359 11.93 1.16 -23.85
C GLU A 359 11.35 0.68 -22.51
N ARG A 360 10.44 -0.32 -22.55
CA ARG A 360 9.91 -0.94 -21.32
C ARG A 360 11.00 -1.63 -20.51
N VAL A 361 11.93 -2.34 -21.16
CA VAL A 361 13.04 -3.04 -20.48
C VAL A 361 13.97 -2.05 -19.77
N VAL A 362 14.23 -0.87 -20.33
CA VAL A 362 15.03 0.16 -19.66
C VAL A 362 14.39 0.59 -18.34
N ILE A 363 13.09 0.90 -18.36
CA ILE A 363 12.37 1.31 -17.15
C ILE A 363 12.26 0.15 -16.16
N MET A 364 11.92 -1.05 -16.63
CA MET A 364 11.88 -2.26 -15.81
C MET A 364 13.22 -2.47 -15.10
N SER A 365 14.34 -2.40 -15.82
CA SER A 365 15.68 -2.63 -15.25
C SER A 365 15.98 -1.62 -14.14
N SER A 366 15.70 -0.34 -14.37
CA SER A 366 15.85 0.70 -13.34
C SER A 366 14.99 0.43 -12.11
N ILE A 367 13.74 0.00 -12.30
CA ILE A 367 12.84 -0.35 -11.19
C ILE A 367 13.39 -1.54 -10.39
N LEU A 368 13.84 -2.59 -11.07
CA LEU A 368 14.36 -3.80 -10.46
C LEU A 368 15.66 -3.54 -9.68
N GLU A 369 16.55 -2.70 -10.22
CA GLU A 369 17.79 -2.29 -9.54
C GLU A 369 17.50 -1.63 -8.18
N ASN A 370 16.57 -0.67 -8.16
CA ASN A 370 16.14 -0.01 -6.93
C ASN A 370 15.48 -0.98 -5.94
N MET A 371 14.60 -1.87 -6.42
CA MET A 371 13.95 -2.88 -5.58
C MET A 371 14.95 -3.81 -4.88
N CYS A 372 16.04 -4.15 -5.58
CA CYS A 372 16.99 -5.16 -5.12
C CYS A 372 18.18 -4.59 -4.35
N ALA A 373 18.36 -3.26 -4.32
CA ALA A 373 19.50 -2.60 -3.71
C ALA A 373 19.75 -3.08 -2.27
N ASP A 374 18.71 -3.08 -1.42
CA ASP A 374 18.79 -3.53 -0.03
C ASP A 374 19.20 -4.99 0.10
N VAL A 375 18.64 -5.87 -0.74
CA VAL A 375 18.87 -7.31 -0.65
C VAL A 375 20.33 -7.66 -0.96
N PHE A 376 20.89 -7.02 -1.98
CA PHE A 376 22.29 -7.22 -2.35
C PHE A 376 23.24 -6.52 -1.36
N GLN A 377 22.90 -5.33 -0.86
CA GLN A 377 23.70 -4.63 0.16
C GLN A 377 23.72 -5.37 1.51
N GLN A 378 22.58 -5.87 2.00
CA GLN A 378 22.51 -6.64 3.24
C GLN A 378 23.38 -7.91 3.18
N THR A 379 23.42 -8.57 2.02
CA THR A 379 24.26 -9.75 1.79
C THR A 379 25.75 -9.37 1.82
N GLY A 380 26.12 -8.22 1.24
CA GLY A 380 27.50 -7.72 1.27
C GLY A 380 27.98 -7.20 2.63
N LEU A 381 27.10 -6.56 3.41
CA LEU A 381 27.43 -6.03 4.74
C LEU A 381 27.55 -7.13 5.81
N ALA A 382 26.77 -8.21 5.72
CA ALA A 382 26.86 -9.34 6.64
C ALA A 382 28.17 -10.15 6.48
N LEU A 383 28.89 -9.98 5.37
CA LEU A 383 30.20 -10.59 5.11
C LEU A 383 31.38 -9.70 5.57
N ARG A 384 31.14 -8.46 5.99
CA ARG A 384 32.20 -7.63 6.59
C ARG A 384 32.43 -8.06 8.05
N PRO A 385 33.70 -8.25 8.47
CA PRO A 385 33.99 -8.48 9.88
C PRO A 385 33.47 -7.29 10.71
N PRO A 386 32.95 -7.52 11.93
CA PRO A 386 32.53 -6.42 12.80
C PRO A 386 33.71 -5.46 12.98
N MET A 387 33.49 -4.17 12.71
CA MET A 387 34.49 -3.14 13.01
C MET A 387 34.78 -3.19 14.53
N GLU A 388 36.04 -3.45 14.89
CA GLU A 388 36.50 -3.40 16.27
C GLU A 388 36.25 -1.99 16.84
N GLY A 389 35.50 -1.90 17.95
CA GLY A 389 35.41 -0.68 18.75
C GLY A 389 34.03 -0.01 18.89
N GLN A 390 32.93 -0.56 18.35
CA GLN A 390 31.58 -0.11 18.73
C GLN A 390 31.02 -0.99 19.85
N GLU A 391 30.73 -0.39 21.01
CA GLU A 391 29.93 -1.06 22.04
C GLU A 391 28.59 -1.50 21.42
N PRO A 392 28.20 -2.78 21.55
CA PRO A 392 26.93 -3.24 21.04
C PRO A 392 25.81 -2.56 21.84
N ILE A 393 25.05 -1.70 21.17
CA ILE A 393 23.78 -1.21 21.69
C ILE A 393 22.94 -2.46 22.06
N PRO A 394 22.37 -2.59 23.28
CA PRO A 394 21.89 -3.87 23.82
C PRO A 394 20.75 -4.59 23.06
N TYR A 395 20.30 -4.06 21.93
CA TYR A 395 19.19 -4.60 21.13
C TYR A 395 19.40 -4.46 19.61
N ARG A 396 20.62 -4.17 19.14
CA ARG A 396 20.97 -4.15 17.71
C ARG A 396 21.48 -5.54 17.32
N ASN A 397 20.96 -6.14 16.24
CA ASN A 397 21.35 -7.45 15.70
C ASN A 397 20.94 -8.69 16.55
N LEU A 398 19.75 -8.68 17.16
CA LEU A 398 19.21 -9.86 17.86
C LEU A 398 18.87 -11.03 16.93
N LEU A 399 18.64 -10.74 15.64
CA LEU A 399 18.44 -11.75 14.61
C LEU A 399 19.81 -12.19 14.09
N SER A 400 20.11 -13.49 14.21
CA SER A 400 21.28 -14.09 13.60
C SER A 400 21.15 -14.03 12.07
N ALA A 401 22.15 -13.47 11.38
CA ALA A 401 22.13 -13.36 9.92
C ALA A 401 22.01 -14.73 9.22
N LYS A 402 22.51 -15.80 9.85
CA LYS A 402 22.47 -17.16 9.28
C LYS A 402 21.14 -17.87 9.52
N GLU A 403 20.36 -17.46 10.51
CA GLU A 403 19.16 -18.18 10.91
C GLU A 403 17.91 -17.60 10.21
N PRO A 404 17.08 -18.43 9.54
CA PRO A 404 15.81 -17.97 8.99
C PRO A 404 14.90 -17.39 10.08
N ILE A 405 14.18 -16.30 9.77
CA ILE A 405 13.36 -15.60 10.77
C ILE A 405 12.25 -16.49 11.37
N HIS A 406 11.77 -17.46 10.59
CA HIS A 406 10.80 -18.45 11.05
C HIS A 406 11.38 -19.34 12.16
N GLU A 407 12.64 -19.75 12.02
CA GLU A 407 13.30 -20.57 13.03
C GLU A 407 13.56 -19.77 14.31
N ALA A 408 14.00 -18.52 14.15
CA ALA A 408 14.17 -17.60 15.27
C ALA A 408 12.85 -17.38 16.03
N LEU A 409 11.73 -17.15 15.32
CA LEU A 409 10.40 -17.01 15.93
C LEU A 409 10.00 -18.27 16.69
N ARG A 410 10.14 -19.45 16.06
CA ARG A 410 9.77 -20.74 16.65
C ARG A 410 10.58 -21.03 17.91
N LYS A 411 11.91 -20.88 17.86
CA LYS A 411 12.79 -21.11 19.01
C LYS A 411 12.48 -20.14 20.15
N GLN A 412 12.32 -18.85 19.82
CA GLN A 412 12.04 -17.83 20.82
C GLN A 412 10.67 -18.06 21.48
N PHE A 413 9.65 -18.36 20.69
CA PHE A 413 8.31 -18.64 21.19
C PHE A 413 8.29 -19.87 22.10
N ARG A 414 8.93 -20.97 21.72
CA ARG A 414 9.04 -22.17 22.57
C ARG A 414 9.79 -21.91 23.89
N SER A 415 10.86 -21.12 23.84
CA SER A 415 11.61 -20.71 25.04
C SER A 415 10.71 -19.94 26.01
N VAL A 416 9.97 -18.94 25.50
CA VAL A 416 9.02 -18.14 26.29
C VAL A 416 7.85 -18.99 26.77
N LEU A 417 7.34 -19.92 25.97
CA LEU A 417 6.26 -20.83 26.36
C LEU A 417 6.67 -21.72 27.54
N TRP A 418 7.89 -22.26 27.50
CA TRP A 418 8.42 -23.07 28.59
C TRP A 418 8.61 -22.24 29.87
N LYS A 419 9.17 -21.03 29.74
CA LYS A 419 9.35 -20.07 30.85
C LYS A 419 8.02 -19.57 31.43
N GLY A 420 7.02 -19.31 30.58
CA GLY A 420 5.72 -18.73 30.92
C GLY A 420 5.67 -17.22 30.99
N TRP A 421 6.71 -16.52 30.56
CA TRP A 421 6.75 -15.06 30.56
C TRP A 421 7.73 -14.55 29.48
N VAL A 422 7.48 -13.33 29.01
CA VAL A 422 8.28 -12.66 27.97
C VAL A 422 9.30 -11.74 28.64
N ASP A 423 10.60 -12.03 28.49
CA ASP A 423 11.66 -11.13 28.93
C ASP A 423 11.89 -9.98 27.92
N SER A 424 12.63 -8.93 28.33
CA SER A 424 12.90 -7.77 27.47
C SER A 424 13.63 -8.16 26.17
N GLY A 425 14.54 -9.14 26.23
CA GLY A 425 15.24 -9.63 25.04
C GLY A 425 14.30 -10.32 24.04
N ALA A 426 13.43 -11.19 24.54
CA ALA A 426 12.37 -11.84 23.77
C ALA A 426 11.44 -10.82 23.12
N LEU A 427 11.05 -9.78 23.86
CA LEU A 427 10.16 -8.73 23.35
C LEU A 427 10.80 -7.96 22.19
N HIS A 428 12.06 -7.56 22.30
CA HIS A 428 12.77 -6.89 21.22
C HIS A 428 13.03 -7.79 20.01
N LEU A 429 13.24 -9.09 20.22
CA LEU A 429 13.34 -10.06 19.13
C LEU A 429 11.99 -10.22 18.43
N PHE A 430 10.89 -10.37 19.16
CA PHE A 430 9.54 -10.40 18.57
C PHE A 430 9.20 -9.12 17.83
N GLU A 431 9.59 -7.96 18.37
CA GLU A 431 9.46 -6.68 17.67
C GLU A 431 10.26 -6.70 16.36
N SER A 432 11.51 -7.17 16.37
CA SER A 432 12.33 -7.26 15.15
C SER A 432 11.75 -8.24 14.13
N LEU A 433 11.22 -9.37 14.58
CA LEU A 433 10.53 -10.38 13.76
C LEU A 433 9.23 -9.84 13.16
N LEU A 434 8.44 -9.07 13.93
CA LEU A 434 7.25 -8.40 13.45
C LEU A 434 7.60 -7.38 12.35
N HIS A 435 8.67 -6.60 12.55
CA HIS A 435 9.14 -5.67 11.52
C HIS A 435 9.77 -6.37 10.31
N THR A 436 10.38 -7.54 10.46
CA THR A 436 11.02 -8.21 9.30
C THR A 436 10.01 -9.02 8.49
N GLY A 437 9.13 -9.76 9.17
CA GLY A 437 8.15 -10.62 8.51
C GLY A 437 6.82 -9.95 8.19
N GLY A 438 6.51 -8.81 8.80
CA GLY A 438 5.20 -8.14 8.68
C GLY A 438 4.14 -8.74 9.60
N VAL A 439 3.04 -8.00 9.76
CA VAL A 439 1.96 -8.30 10.74
C VAL A 439 1.30 -9.65 10.44
N PHE A 440 0.95 -9.90 9.17
CA PHE A 440 0.32 -11.16 8.79
C PHE A 440 1.20 -12.37 9.08
N TRP A 441 2.46 -12.36 8.63
CA TRP A 441 3.38 -13.48 8.84
C TRP A 441 3.58 -13.76 10.33
N PHE A 442 3.83 -12.70 11.11
CA PHE A 442 4.08 -12.81 12.54
C PHE A 442 2.88 -13.43 13.27
N THR A 443 1.69 -12.88 13.02
CA THR A 443 0.44 -13.35 13.63
C THR A 443 0.11 -14.78 13.18
N ASN A 444 0.22 -15.07 11.89
CA ASN A 444 -0.09 -16.39 11.32
C ASN A 444 0.83 -17.48 11.87
N ASN A 445 2.14 -17.23 11.97
CA ASN A 445 3.07 -18.23 12.47
C ASN A 445 2.93 -18.47 13.97
N LEU A 446 2.59 -17.44 14.75
CA LEU A 446 2.27 -17.61 16.17
C LEU A 446 0.95 -18.36 16.39
N VAL A 447 -0.07 -18.09 15.57
CA VAL A 447 -1.31 -18.89 15.58
C VAL A 447 -1.04 -20.34 15.18
N LYS A 448 -0.16 -20.60 14.21
CA LYS A 448 0.27 -21.97 13.88
C LYS A 448 0.96 -22.67 15.04
N GLU A 449 1.72 -21.97 15.89
CA GLU A 449 2.26 -22.58 17.12
C GLU A 449 1.14 -22.90 18.12
N LEU A 450 0.12 -22.03 18.27
CA LEU A 450 -1.08 -22.35 19.08
C LEU A 450 -1.81 -23.60 18.58
N LEU A 451 -2.02 -23.71 17.26
CA LEU A 451 -2.74 -24.83 16.65
C LEU A 451 -1.99 -26.18 16.75
N LYS A 452 -0.71 -26.19 17.14
CA LYS A 452 0.06 -27.41 17.37
C LYS A 452 -0.18 -27.99 18.77
N GLU A 453 -0.77 -27.23 19.68
CA GLU A 453 -0.94 -27.65 21.07
C GLU A 453 -2.06 -28.69 21.20
N THR A 454 -1.75 -29.83 21.79
CA THR A 454 -2.71 -30.93 22.02
C THR A 454 -3.24 -30.97 23.44
N ARG A 455 -2.64 -30.22 24.37
CA ARG A 455 -2.98 -30.19 25.79
C ARG A 455 -3.64 -28.87 26.17
N GLN A 456 -4.78 -28.94 26.85
CA GLN A 456 -5.57 -27.76 27.24
C GLN A 456 -4.77 -26.75 28.09
N GLU A 457 -3.95 -27.22 29.03
CA GLU A 457 -3.11 -26.37 29.88
C GLU A 457 -2.12 -25.52 29.07
N TRP A 458 -1.47 -26.15 28.08
CA TRP A 458 -0.51 -25.48 27.22
C TRP A 458 -1.20 -24.55 26.22
N ALA A 459 -2.34 -24.98 25.65
CA ALA A 459 -3.14 -24.13 24.78
C ALA A 459 -3.59 -22.83 25.49
N ASN A 460 -4.04 -22.93 26.75
CA ASN A 460 -4.38 -21.75 27.56
C ASN A 460 -3.16 -20.86 27.84
N ARG A 461 -2.01 -21.45 28.18
CA ARG A 461 -0.76 -20.70 28.40
C ARG A 461 -0.30 -19.98 27.14
N VAL A 462 -0.45 -20.61 25.98
CA VAL A 462 -0.18 -19.97 24.68
C VAL A 462 -1.10 -18.77 24.47
N VAL A 463 -2.40 -18.87 24.78
CA VAL A 463 -3.33 -17.73 24.65
C VAL A 463 -2.88 -16.53 25.49
N GLU A 464 -2.50 -16.74 26.74
CA GLU A 464 -2.02 -15.66 27.63
C GLU A 464 -0.73 -15.01 27.11
N LEU A 465 0.20 -15.82 26.63
CA LEU A 465 1.45 -15.35 26.05
C LEU A 465 1.23 -14.60 24.74
N LEU A 466 0.41 -15.14 23.83
CA LEU A 466 0.09 -14.50 22.56
C LEU A 466 -0.65 -13.20 22.77
N TYR A 467 -1.63 -13.17 23.68
CA TYR A 467 -2.32 -11.93 24.04
C TYR A 467 -1.33 -10.86 24.52
N SER A 468 -0.33 -11.25 25.33
CA SER A 468 0.72 -10.33 25.80
C SER A 468 1.67 -9.88 24.68
N ILE A 469 2.08 -10.78 23.78
CA ILE A 469 2.94 -10.47 22.64
C ILE A 469 2.21 -9.58 21.62
N PHE A 470 0.91 -9.79 21.43
CA PHE A 470 0.07 -9.03 20.49
C PHE A 470 -0.15 -7.57 20.93
N CYS A 471 0.19 -7.21 22.17
CA CYS A 471 0.30 -5.82 22.61
C CYS A 471 1.40 -5.03 21.86
N LEU A 472 2.31 -5.71 21.15
CA LEU A 472 3.25 -5.03 20.25
C LEU A 472 2.53 -4.18 19.21
N ASP A 473 1.42 -4.68 18.62
CA ASP A 473 0.57 -3.93 17.70
C ASP A 473 -0.88 -4.44 17.74
N THR A 474 -1.60 -4.08 18.80
CA THR A 474 -2.94 -4.61 19.06
C THR A 474 -3.91 -4.34 17.91
N GLN A 475 -3.82 -3.17 17.25
CA GLN A 475 -4.74 -2.82 16.18
C GLN A 475 -4.51 -3.70 14.94
N GLN A 476 -3.29 -3.69 14.39
CA GLN A 476 -3.03 -4.39 13.13
C GLN A 476 -3.08 -5.92 13.28
N ILE A 477 -2.59 -6.44 14.40
CA ILE A 477 -2.65 -7.87 14.69
C ILE A 477 -4.10 -8.34 14.84
N THR A 478 -4.96 -7.57 15.53
CA THR A 478 -6.39 -7.93 15.68
C THR A 478 -7.10 -7.94 14.33
N LEU A 479 -6.87 -6.92 13.50
CA LEU A 479 -7.43 -6.83 12.16
C LEU A 479 -6.99 -8.01 11.28
N THR A 480 -5.71 -8.33 11.31
CA THR A 480 -5.12 -9.49 10.60
C THR A 480 -5.71 -10.82 11.08
N LEU A 481 -5.79 -11.02 12.40
CA LEU A 481 -6.29 -12.24 13.01
C LEU A 481 -7.75 -12.49 12.62
N LEU A 482 -8.62 -11.51 12.86
CA LEU A 482 -10.07 -11.65 12.72
C LEU A 482 -10.53 -11.56 11.26
N GLY A 483 -9.81 -10.80 10.44
CA GLY A 483 -10.22 -10.53 9.07
C GLY A 483 -9.56 -11.42 8.03
N HIS A 484 -8.35 -11.98 8.29
CA HIS A 484 -7.65 -12.82 7.31
C HIS A 484 -7.37 -14.23 7.82
N ILE A 485 -6.72 -14.37 8.98
CA ILE A 485 -6.26 -15.68 9.45
C ILE A 485 -7.46 -16.55 9.85
N LEU A 486 -8.36 -16.01 10.67
CA LEU A 486 -9.51 -16.76 11.16
C LEU A 486 -10.50 -17.14 10.04
N PRO A 487 -10.90 -16.23 9.13
CA PRO A 487 -11.75 -16.60 8.01
C PRO A 487 -11.16 -17.73 7.16
N ASN A 488 -9.86 -17.69 6.83
CA ASN A 488 -9.20 -18.75 6.07
C ASN A 488 -9.24 -20.11 6.78
N LEU A 489 -9.06 -20.14 8.11
CA LEU A 489 -9.15 -21.39 8.88
C LEU A 489 -10.57 -21.97 8.94
N LEU A 490 -11.58 -21.10 8.86
CA LEU A 490 -12.98 -21.47 8.96
C LEU A 490 -13.60 -21.86 7.61
N THR A 491 -13.14 -21.28 6.51
CA THR A 491 -13.67 -21.55 5.16
C THR A 491 -13.00 -22.74 4.47
N ASP A 492 -11.69 -22.95 4.68
CA ASP A 492 -10.95 -24.03 4.05
C ASP A 492 -11.09 -25.35 4.83
N SER A 493 -11.79 -26.32 4.22
CA SER A 493 -11.97 -27.65 4.78
C SER A 493 -10.66 -28.39 5.09
N ALA A 494 -9.57 -28.06 4.39
CA ALA A 494 -8.25 -28.62 4.67
C ALA A 494 -7.73 -28.21 6.05
N HIS A 495 -8.19 -27.09 6.61
CA HIS A 495 -7.73 -26.59 7.90
C HIS A 495 -8.60 -27.00 9.08
N TRP A 496 -9.83 -27.48 8.86
CA TRP A 496 -10.78 -27.77 9.95
C TRP A 496 -10.24 -28.74 10.99
N HIS A 497 -9.46 -29.75 10.60
CA HIS A 497 -8.89 -30.71 11.55
C HIS A 497 -7.98 -30.05 12.60
N SER A 498 -7.32 -28.94 12.26
CA SER A 498 -6.46 -28.18 13.18
C SER A 498 -7.24 -27.39 14.24
N LEU A 499 -8.54 -27.19 14.02
CA LEU A 499 -9.45 -26.53 14.96
C LEU A 499 -10.11 -27.49 15.96
N ALA A 500 -9.81 -28.80 15.89
CA ALA A 500 -10.31 -29.73 16.88
C ALA A 500 -9.78 -29.33 18.27
N ASP A 501 -10.61 -29.43 19.30
CA ASP A 501 -10.19 -29.05 20.66
C ASP A 501 -8.98 -29.86 21.15
N PRO A 502 -8.08 -29.25 21.95
CA PRO A 502 -8.17 -27.92 22.59
C PRO A 502 -7.77 -26.65 21.79
N PRO A 503 -7.00 -26.67 20.69
CA PRO A 503 -6.51 -25.44 20.06
C PRO A 503 -7.62 -24.58 19.42
N GLY A 504 -8.71 -25.19 18.93
CA GLY A 504 -9.87 -24.45 18.41
C GLY A 504 -10.50 -23.53 19.46
N LYS A 505 -10.83 -24.07 20.64
CA LYS A 505 -11.31 -23.29 21.78
C LYS A 505 -10.33 -22.20 22.22
N ALA A 506 -9.04 -22.51 22.26
CA ALA A 506 -8.01 -21.54 22.62
C ALA A 506 -7.89 -20.39 21.60
N LEU A 507 -7.98 -20.68 20.29
CA LEU A 507 -8.00 -19.67 19.24
C LEU A 507 -9.25 -18.79 19.33
N ALA A 508 -10.41 -19.37 19.64
CA ALA A 508 -11.65 -18.62 19.84
C ALA A 508 -11.49 -17.62 20.99
N LYS A 509 -10.89 -18.07 22.09
CA LYS A 509 -10.56 -17.24 23.25
C LYS A 509 -9.63 -16.08 22.91
N LEU A 510 -8.50 -16.38 22.26
CA LEU A 510 -7.55 -15.36 21.80
C LEU A 510 -8.22 -14.32 20.88
N SER A 511 -9.10 -14.77 19.98
CA SER A 511 -9.81 -13.90 19.02
C SER A 511 -10.72 -12.89 19.74
N VAL A 512 -11.50 -13.34 20.72
CA VAL A 512 -12.36 -12.48 21.54
C VAL A 512 -11.53 -11.49 22.36
N TRP A 513 -10.46 -11.96 23.00
CA TRP A 513 -9.58 -11.10 23.82
C TRP A 513 -8.92 -9.99 22.98
N CYS A 514 -8.46 -10.31 21.77
CA CYS A 514 -7.88 -9.32 20.85
C CYS A 514 -8.91 -8.27 20.43
N ALA A 515 -10.12 -8.69 20.04
CA ALA A 515 -11.21 -7.80 19.69
C ALA A 515 -11.55 -6.81 20.83
N LEU A 516 -11.72 -7.32 22.06
CA LEU A 516 -12.04 -6.51 23.24
C LEU A 516 -10.92 -5.52 23.61
N SER A 517 -9.67 -5.96 23.53
CA SER A 517 -8.50 -5.12 23.81
C SER A 517 -8.42 -3.95 22.83
N SER A 518 -8.63 -4.22 21.54
CA SER A 518 -8.61 -3.20 20.48
C SER A 518 -9.65 -2.09 20.75
N PHE A 519 -10.89 -2.46 21.11
CA PHE A 519 -11.93 -1.49 21.51
C PHE A 519 -11.55 -0.67 22.76
N SER A 520 -10.92 -1.31 23.75
CA SER A 520 -10.50 -0.64 25.00
C SER A 520 -9.39 0.39 24.77
N THR A 521 -8.48 0.12 23.82
CA THR A 521 -7.43 1.08 23.42
C THR A 521 -7.97 2.28 22.64
N HIS A 522 -9.08 2.16 21.91
CA HIS A 522 -9.70 3.27 21.19
C HIS A 522 -10.29 4.35 22.12
N HIS A 523 -10.71 3.99 23.33
CA HIS A 523 -11.31 4.93 24.30
C HIS A 523 -10.28 5.74 25.12
N LYS A 524 -9.00 5.35 25.12
CA LYS A 524 -7.92 6.11 25.77
C LYS A 524 -7.20 6.93 24.70
N GLY A 525 -7.66 8.18 24.50
CA GLY A 525 -7.25 9.09 23.42
C GLY A 525 -5.79 9.59 23.41
N GLN A 526 -4.78 8.73 23.58
CA GLN A 526 -3.38 9.05 23.27
C GLN A 526 -2.66 7.81 22.72
N ALA A 527 -2.47 7.76 21.40
CA ALA A 527 -1.51 6.84 20.78
C ALA A 527 -0.09 7.18 21.30
N SER A 528 0.62 6.19 21.83
CA SER A 528 2.00 6.34 22.30
C SER A 528 2.90 6.80 21.16
N ALA A 529 3.92 7.63 21.44
CA ALA A 529 4.88 8.11 20.45
C ALA A 529 5.60 6.99 19.66
N ARG A 530 5.64 5.76 20.20
CA ARG A 530 6.14 4.56 19.50
C ARG A 530 5.22 4.02 18.41
N GLN A 531 3.89 4.18 18.54
CA GLN A 531 2.92 3.72 17.54
C GLN A 531 2.89 4.63 16.29
N ARG A 532 3.22 5.93 16.44
CA ARG A 532 3.28 6.87 15.31
C ARG A 532 4.40 6.57 14.29
N LYS A 533 5.37 5.74 14.65
CA LYS A 533 6.55 5.44 13.82
C LYS A 533 6.38 4.19 12.95
N ARG A 534 5.34 3.38 13.20
CA ARG A 534 4.99 2.23 12.36
C ARG A 534 3.97 2.68 11.32
N GLN A 535 4.29 2.46 10.05
CA GLN A 535 3.39 2.74 8.95
C GLN A 535 2.14 1.88 9.17
N ARG A 536 0.99 2.53 9.38
CA ARG A 536 -0.29 1.84 9.51
C ARG A 536 -0.57 1.18 8.16
N GLU A 537 -0.61 -0.15 8.12
CA GLU A 537 -1.17 -0.85 6.96
C GLU A 537 -2.66 -0.50 6.93
N ASP A 538 -3.05 0.43 6.07
CA ASP A 538 -4.46 0.75 5.82
C ASP A 538 -5.05 -0.39 4.98
N ILE A 539 -5.32 -1.53 5.63
CA ILE A 539 -5.93 -2.70 5.00
C ILE A 539 -7.42 -2.40 4.86
N GLU A 540 -7.81 -1.72 3.79
CA GLU A 540 -9.21 -1.43 3.46
C GLU A 540 -9.92 -2.58 2.72
N ASP A 541 -9.21 -3.67 2.42
CA ASP A 541 -9.67 -4.79 1.59
C ASP A 541 -10.67 -5.74 2.30
N TYR A 542 -11.21 -5.37 3.47
CA TYR A 542 -12.19 -6.20 4.18
C TYR A 542 -13.50 -6.43 3.40
N SER A 543 -13.81 -5.59 2.41
CA SER A 543 -14.98 -5.77 1.53
C SER A 543 -14.87 -6.99 0.60
N SER A 544 -13.65 -7.45 0.28
CA SER A 544 -13.40 -8.55 -0.67
C SER A 544 -13.15 -9.91 0.00
N LEU A 545 -13.07 -9.96 1.34
CA LEU A 545 -12.65 -11.17 2.08
C LEU A 545 -13.69 -12.29 2.15
N PHE A 546 -14.84 -12.12 1.52
CA PHE A 546 -15.88 -13.14 1.42
C PHE A 546 -16.31 -13.29 -0.03
N PRO A 547 -15.95 -14.40 -0.72
CA PRO A 547 -16.59 -14.77 -1.97
C PRO A 547 -17.99 -15.30 -1.64
N LEU A 548 -18.91 -14.40 -1.33
CA LEU A 548 -20.32 -14.64 -1.53
C LEU A 548 -20.61 -14.11 -2.92
N ASP A 549 -20.94 -14.99 -3.87
CA ASP A 549 -21.27 -14.71 -5.28
C ASP A 549 -21.64 -13.24 -5.54
N ASP A 550 -20.97 -12.60 -6.52
CA ASP A 550 -21.00 -11.19 -6.97
C ASP A 550 -22.38 -10.53 -7.21
N THR A 551 -23.47 -11.20 -6.83
CA THR A 551 -24.84 -10.72 -7.01
C THR A 551 -25.39 -9.89 -5.85
N GLN A 552 -24.67 -9.64 -4.75
CA GLN A 552 -25.32 -9.20 -3.49
C GLN A 552 -24.68 -8.12 -2.58
N PRO A 553 -24.01 -7.08 -3.08
CA PRO A 553 -23.89 -5.83 -2.29
C PRO A 553 -25.29 -5.30 -1.88
N SER A 554 -26.28 -5.59 -2.71
CA SER A 554 -27.69 -5.24 -2.53
C SER A 554 -28.42 -6.08 -1.48
N LYS A 555 -27.96 -7.28 -1.07
CA LYS A 555 -28.58 -7.99 0.07
C LYS A 555 -28.02 -7.57 1.42
N LEU A 556 -26.77 -7.16 1.52
CA LEU A 556 -26.27 -6.55 2.76
C LEU A 556 -27.06 -5.28 3.05
N MET A 557 -27.13 -4.33 2.10
CA MET A 557 -27.96 -3.12 2.27
C MET A 557 -29.46 -3.43 2.46
N ARG A 558 -30.03 -4.48 1.84
CA ARG A 558 -31.45 -4.87 1.99
C ARG A 558 -31.74 -5.69 3.27
N LEU A 559 -30.73 -6.32 3.87
CA LEU A 559 -30.78 -6.89 5.23
C LEU A 559 -30.53 -5.83 6.30
N LEU A 560 -29.94 -4.69 5.93
CA LEU A 560 -29.61 -3.57 6.82
C LEU A 560 -30.63 -2.41 6.73
N SER A 561 -31.39 -2.30 5.64
CA SER A 561 -32.46 -1.31 5.44
C SER A 561 -33.80 -2.01 5.26
N SER A 562 -34.62 -1.98 6.30
CA SER A 562 -36.06 -2.20 6.16
C SER A 562 -36.73 -0.83 6.07
N ASN A 563 -37.35 -0.50 4.93
CA ASN A 563 -38.25 0.64 4.81
C ASN A 563 -39.43 0.45 5.77
N GLU A 564 -39.58 1.35 6.74
CA GLU A 564 -40.84 1.57 7.42
C GLU A 564 -41.67 2.51 6.57
N ASP A 565 -42.61 2.00 5.77
CA ASP A 565 -43.75 2.76 5.25
C ASP A 565 -44.77 1.77 4.65
N GLU A 566 -45.62 1.19 5.50
CA GLU A 566 -46.89 0.56 5.10
C GLU A 566 -47.94 0.94 6.17
N PRO A 567 -49.13 1.47 5.76
CA PRO A 567 -50.11 1.99 6.69
C PRO A 567 -50.80 0.85 7.46
N VAL A 568 -51.09 1.15 8.74
CA VAL A 568 -51.73 0.27 9.71
C VAL A 568 -53.05 -0.30 9.17
N VAL A 569 -53.07 -1.61 8.86
CA VAL A 569 -54.30 -2.40 8.77
C VAL A 569 -54.27 -3.49 9.83
N LEU A 570 -55.30 -3.48 10.67
CA LEU A 570 -55.56 -4.41 11.77
C LEU A 570 -55.55 -5.86 11.26
N SER A 571 -54.59 -6.65 11.74
CA SER A 571 -54.57 -8.11 11.58
C SER A 571 -54.19 -8.78 12.90
N SER A 572 -54.83 -9.91 13.16
CA SER A 572 -54.81 -10.70 14.41
C SER A 572 -53.42 -11.14 14.91
N PRO A 573 -53.27 -11.50 16.21
CA PRO A 573 -51.96 -11.59 16.90
C PRO A 573 -51.06 -12.79 16.54
N GLY A 574 -51.29 -13.50 15.43
CA GLY A 574 -50.70 -14.83 15.18
C GLY A 574 -49.48 -14.88 14.27
N ASP A 575 -49.40 -14.07 13.21
CA ASP A 575 -48.50 -14.33 12.08
C ASP A 575 -47.73 -13.09 11.59
N ARG A 576 -46.86 -12.54 12.45
CA ARG A 576 -45.78 -11.66 11.96
C ARG A 576 -44.53 -12.48 11.72
N SER A 577 -44.26 -12.79 10.45
CA SER A 577 -42.95 -13.24 9.97
C SER A 577 -41.87 -12.26 10.43
N MET A 578 -40.86 -12.78 11.13
CA MET A 578 -39.76 -11.98 11.69
C MET A 578 -38.92 -11.41 10.56
N SER A 579 -38.93 -10.09 10.42
CA SER A 579 -38.06 -9.32 9.53
C SER A 579 -36.60 -9.74 9.72
N THR A 580 -35.93 -10.05 8.61
CA THR A 580 -34.56 -10.59 8.51
C THR A 580 -33.46 -9.56 8.74
N SER A 581 -33.74 -8.42 9.38
CA SER A 581 -32.80 -7.31 9.48
C SER A 581 -32.27 -7.10 10.90
N LEU A 582 -30.98 -6.71 10.99
CA LEU A 582 -30.48 -5.93 12.12
C LEU A 582 -31.44 -4.75 12.29
N SER A 583 -31.82 -4.43 13.52
CA SER A 583 -32.75 -3.30 13.70
C SER A 583 -32.10 -2.03 13.11
N ALA A 584 -32.81 -1.33 12.22
CA ALA A 584 -32.29 -0.13 11.54
C ALA A 584 -31.73 0.92 12.55
N SER A 585 -32.18 0.89 13.80
CA SER A 585 -31.67 1.70 14.91
C SER A 585 -30.24 1.38 15.37
N GLN A 586 -29.71 0.17 15.14
CA GLN A 586 -28.33 -0.20 15.54
C GLN A 586 -27.27 0.30 14.56
N LEU A 587 -27.62 0.50 13.28
CA LEU A 587 -26.66 0.83 12.22
C LEU A 587 -26.36 2.33 12.14
N HIS A 588 -27.31 3.19 12.50
CA HIS A 588 -27.10 4.64 12.52
C HIS A 588 -26.11 5.10 13.61
N THR A 589 -25.81 4.26 14.61
CA THR A 589 -24.89 4.58 15.72
C THR A 589 -23.48 4.01 15.54
N VAL A 590 -23.27 3.07 14.61
CA VAL A 590 -21.98 2.38 14.47
C VAL A 590 -21.15 2.99 13.34
N ASN A 591 -19.95 3.46 13.68
CA ASN A 591 -19.03 4.02 12.70
C ASN A 591 -18.38 2.91 11.84
N MET A 592 -18.96 2.64 10.68
CA MET A 592 -18.43 1.66 9.72
C MET A 592 -17.14 2.13 9.02
N ARG A 593 -16.67 3.37 9.25
CA ARG A 593 -15.31 3.78 8.84
C ARG A 593 -14.24 3.08 9.66
N ASP A 594 -14.57 2.59 10.86
CA ASP A 594 -13.63 1.81 11.67
C ASP A 594 -13.39 0.43 11.03
N PRO A 595 -12.13 0.07 10.70
CA PRO A 595 -11.81 -1.22 10.09
C PRO A 595 -12.18 -2.41 10.99
N LEU A 596 -12.11 -2.29 12.32
CA LEU A 596 -12.45 -3.39 13.22
C LEU A 596 -13.95 -3.70 13.18
N ASN A 597 -14.79 -2.68 13.07
CA ASN A 597 -16.24 -2.85 12.93
C ASN A 597 -16.58 -3.59 11.63
N ARG A 598 -15.91 -3.26 10.51
CA ARG A 598 -16.08 -3.96 9.24
C ARG A 598 -15.67 -5.42 9.33
N VAL A 599 -14.50 -5.70 9.91
CA VAL A 599 -14.00 -7.07 10.14
C VAL A 599 -14.98 -7.90 10.96
N LEU A 600 -15.46 -7.36 12.07
CA LEU A 600 -16.39 -8.06 12.96
C LEU A 600 -17.73 -8.32 12.29
N ALA A 601 -18.29 -7.33 11.58
CA ALA A 601 -19.51 -7.51 10.81
C ALA A 601 -19.38 -8.66 9.81
N ASN A 602 -18.28 -8.71 9.06
CA ASN A 602 -18.07 -9.76 8.08
C ASN A 602 -17.80 -11.13 8.73
N LEU A 603 -17.09 -11.16 9.87
CA LEU A 603 -16.90 -12.38 10.65
C LEU A 603 -18.25 -12.97 11.12
N PHE A 604 -19.19 -12.14 11.59
CA PHE A 604 -20.52 -12.63 11.98
C PHE A 604 -21.34 -13.14 10.80
N LEU A 605 -21.18 -12.58 9.60
CA LEU A 605 -21.78 -13.15 8.38
C LEU A 605 -21.21 -14.54 8.06
N LEU A 606 -19.90 -14.72 8.19
CA LEU A 606 -19.26 -16.03 8.04
C LEU A 606 -19.77 -17.03 9.07
N ILE A 607 -19.82 -16.64 10.34
CA ILE A 607 -20.34 -17.48 11.43
C ILE A 607 -21.79 -17.86 11.14
N SER A 608 -22.62 -16.92 10.67
CA SER A 608 -24.00 -17.21 10.26
C SER A 608 -24.07 -18.23 9.12
N SER A 609 -23.16 -18.13 8.13
CA SER A 609 -23.06 -19.09 7.03
C SER A 609 -22.68 -20.49 7.52
N ILE A 610 -21.71 -20.58 8.43
CA ILE A 610 -21.28 -21.83 9.07
C ILE A 610 -22.43 -22.49 9.82
N LEU A 611 -23.19 -21.73 10.63
CA LEU A 611 -24.34 -22.25 11.36
C LEU A 611 -25.48 -22.72 10.44
N GLY A 612 -25.65 -22.07 9.28
CA GLY A 612 -26.63 -22.46 8.28
C GLY A 612 -26.20 -23.66 7.41
N SER A 613 -24.93 -24.09 7.50
CA SER A 613 -24.43 -25.23 6.75
C SER A 613 -24.96 -26.55 7.31
N LYS A 614 -25.09 -27.56 6.43
CA LYS A 614 -25.42 -28.94 6.81
C LYS A 614 -24.21 -29.73 7.33
N THR A 615 -23.01 -29.13 7.29
CA THR A 615 -21.76 -29.75 7.75
C THR A 615 -21.46 -29.30 9.17
N ALA A 616 -21.44 -30.24 10.12
CA ALA A 616 -20.98 -30.00 11.48
C ALA A 616 -19.55 -30.55 11.65
N GLY A 617 -18.67 -29.78 12.29
CA GLY A 617 -17.30 -30.20 12.55
C GLY A 617 -16.54 -29.27 13.49
N PRO A 618 -15.20 -29.33 13.52
CA PRO A 618 -14.39 -28.48 14.39
C PRO A 618 -14.59 -26.97 14.17
N HIS A 619 -14.88 -26.55 12.94
CA HIS A 619 -15.22 -25.16 12.63
C HIS A 619 -16.55 -24.71 13.29
N THR A 620 -17.53 -25.61 13.45
CA THR A 620 -18.76 -25.35 14.21
C THR A 620 -18.49 -25.32 15.72
N GLN A 621 -17.60 -26.18 16.22
CA GLN A 621 -17.15 -26.17 17.63
C GLN A 621 -16.37 -24.90 17.97
N PHE A 622 -15.59 -24.36 17.02
CA PHE A 622 -14.98 -23.05 17.15
C PHE A 622 -16.03 -21.97 17.35
N VAL A 623 -17.09 -21.94 16.53
CA VAL A 623 -18.20 -20.98 16.66
C VAL A 623 -18.82 -21.07 18.06
N GLN A 624 -19.07 -22.29 18.54
CA GLN A 624 -19.57 -22.52 19.88
C GLN A 624 -18.64 -21.89 20.94
N SER A 625 -17.34 -22.21 20.89
CA SER A 625 -16.35 -21.68 21.82
C SER A 625 -16.21 -20.15 21.75
N PHE A 626 -16.31 -19.57 20.56
CA PHE A 626 -16.25 -18.12 20.35
C PHE A 626 -17.44 -17.40 20.99
N MET A 627 -18.64 -17.96 20.84
CA MET A 627 -19.85 -17.43 21.47
C MET A 627 -19.82 -17.61 22.99
N GLU A 628 -19.33 -18.76 23.49
CA GLU A 628 -19.11 -18.98 24.92
C GLU A 628 -18.16 -17.93 25.49
N GLU A 629 -17.00 -17.69 24.88
CA GLU A 629 -16.03 -16.71 25.39
C GLU A 629 -16.59 -15.28 25.36
N CYS A 630 -17.35 -14.90 24.32
CA CYS A 630 -18.05 -13.60 24.28
C CYS A 630 -18.99 -13.41 25.48
N VAL A 631 -19.58 -14.51 25.97
CA VAL A 631 -20.45 -14.54 27.17
C VAL A 631 -19.63 -14.71 28.46
N GLU A 632 -18.50 -15.40 28.47
CA GLU A 632 -17.70 -15.56 29.70
C GLU A 632 -17.00 -14.26 30.08
N CYS A 633 -16.61 -13.43 29.09
CA CYS A 633 -16.05 -12.09 29.29
C CYS A 633 -17.08 -11.04 29.81
N LEU A 634 -18.27 -11.46 30.28
CA LEU A 634 -19.42 -10.64 30.66
C LEU A 634 -19.17 -9.60 31.78
N GLU A 635 -18.10 -9.72 32.57
CA GLU A 635 -17.88 -8.86 33.74
C GLU A 635 -17.33 -7.46 33.42
N GLN A 636 -16.97 -7.15 32.16
CA GLN A 636 -16.27 -5.90 31.79
C GLN A 636 -17.08 -4.87 30.98
N GLY A 637 -18.41 -5.00 30.84
CA GLY A 637 -19.26 -3.97 30.22
C GLY A 637 -19.05 -3.71 28.72
N SER A 638 -18.07 -4.37 28.09
CA SER A 638 -17.65 -4.22 26.69
C SER A 638 -18.33 -5.18 25.72
N ARG A 639 -19.29 -6.00 26.19
CA ARG A 639 -20.06 -6.99 25.40
C ARG A 639 -20.67 -6.42 24.12
N GLY A 640 -21.17 -5.19 24.23
CA GLY A 640 -21.92 -4.53 23.17
C GLY A 640 -21.05 -4.28 21.94
N SER A 641 -19.74 -4.06 22.13
CA SER A 641 -18.84 -3.69 21.04
C SER A 641 -18.63 -4.81 20.01
N ILE A 642 -18.66 -6.08 20.45
CA ILE A 642 -18.52 -7.25 19.54
C ILE A 642 -19.91 -7.75 19.11
N LEU A 643 -20.80 -8.04 20.07
CA LEU A 643 -22.07 -8.70 19.79
C LEU A 643 -23.09 -7.81 19.06
N GLN A 644 -22.88 -6.49 19.00
CA GLN A 644 -23.74 -5.58 18.20
C GLN A 644 -23.81 -5.96 16.71
N PHE A 645 -22.82 -6.69 16.21
CA PHE A 645 -22.76 -7.12 14.81
C PHE A 645 -23.48 -8.45 14.55
N MET A 646 -23.91 -9.17 15.58
CA MET A 646 -24.56 -10.47 15.45
C MET A 646 -26.03 -10.33 15.00
N PRO A 647 -26.44 -10.92 13.87
CA PRO A 647 -27.84 -11.01 13.48
C PRO A 647 -28.71 -11.72 14.53
N PHE A 648 -29.89 -11.16 14.85
CA PHE A 648 -30.85 -11.79 15.77
C PHE A 648 -31.33 -13.18 15.29
N THR A 649 -31.32 -13.41 13.98
CA THR A 649 -31.66 -14.71 13.36
C THR A 649 -30.68 -15.82 13.73
N MET A 650 -29.43 -15.49 14.08
CA MET A 650 -28.45 -16.49 14.51
C MET A 650 -28.82 -17.13 15.85
N VAL A 651 -29.57 -16.44 16.71
CA VAL A 651 -29.90 -16.95 18.07
C VAL A 651 -30.66 -18.28 17.98
N SER A 652 -31.58 -18.44 17.03
CA SER A 652 -32.31 -19.70 16.86
C SER A 652 -31.44 -20.85 16.36
N GLU A 653 -30.37 -20.57 15.62
CA GLU A 653 -29.40 -21.58 15.18
C GLU A 653 -28.40 -21.92 16.29
N LEU A 654 -27.93 -20.92 17.02
CA LEU A 654 -27.00 -21.08 18.14
C LEU A 654 -27.60 -21.94 19.26
N VAL A 655 -28.89 -21.78 19.56
CA VAL A 655 -29.59 -22.56 20.59
C VAL A 655 -29.73 -24.04 20.22
N LYS A 656 -29.62 -24.41 18.92
CA LYS A 656 -29.58 -25.82 18.52
C LYS A 656 -28.27 -26.51 18.95
N LEU A 657 -27.23 -25.74 19.26
CA LEU A 657 -25.97 -26.28 19.80
C LEU A 657 -26.13 -26.53 21.31
N PRO A 658 -26.05 -27.79 21.79
CA PRO A 658 -26.38 -28.13 23.18
C PRO A 658 -25.59 -27.36 24.23
N ALA A 659 -24.35 -26.99 23.93
CA ALA A 659 -23.51 -26.26 24.87
C ALA A 659 -23.92 -24.79 25.08
N LEU A 660 -24.53 -24.18 24.04
CA LEU A 660 -25.06 -22.81 24.06
C LEU A 660 -26.52 -22.74 24.49
N ALA A 661 -27.21 -23.89 24.56
CA ALA A 661 -28.61 -24.03 24.95
C ALA A 661 -28.81 -23.82 26.47
N LYS A 662 -28.31 -22.70 27.01
CA LYS A 662 -28.37 -22.33 28.43
C LYS A 662 -29.00 -20.94 28.55
N PRO A 663 -29.93 -20.70 29.49
CA PRO A 663 -30.56 -19.40 29.67
C PRO A 663 -29.54 -18.26 29.84
N ARG A 664 -28.45 -18.50 30.58
CA ARG A 664 -27.35 -17.54 30.76
C ARG A 664 -26.70 -17.13 29.43
N VAL A 665 -26.48 -18.08 28.52
CA VAL A 665 -25.85 -17.82 27.21
C VAL A 665 -26.82 -17.06 26.32
N VAL A 666 -28.08 -17.47 26.24
CA VAL A 666 -29.11 -16.79 25.44
C VAL A 666 -29.28 -15.33 25.88
N LEU A 667 -29.32 -15.07 27.19
CA LEU A 667 -29.37 -13.71 27.73
C LEU A 667 -28.09 -12.91 27.49
N GLY A 668 -26.93 -13.58 27.41
CA GLY A 668 -25.63 -12.98 27.16
C GLY A 668 -25.45 -12.54 25.70
N ILE A 669 -25.89 -13.36 24.75
CA ILE A 669 -25.74 -13.08 23.31
C ILE A 669 -26.84 -12.17 22.75
N THR A 670 -27.95 -11.98 23.47
CA THR A 670 -29.06 -11.11 23.02
C THR A 670 -28.96 -9.71 23.60
N ASP A 671 -29.14 -8.70 22.75
CA ASP A 671 -29.21 -7.31 23.21
C ASP A 671 -30.59 -7.01 23.85
N LEU A 672 -30.63 -7.12 25.18
CA LEU A 672 -31.84 -6.88 25.97
C LEU A 672 -32.24 -5.40 26.05
N THR A 673 -31.40 -4.46 25.58
CA THR A 673 -31.78 -3.04 25.50
C THR A 673 -32.85 -2.82 24.43
N LEU A 674 -32.86 -3.67 23.39
CA LEU A 674 -33.76 -3.57 22.26
C LEU A 674 -35.06 -4.39 22.46
N PRO A 675 -36.23 -3.86 22.07
CA PRO A 675 -37.50 -4.60 22.13
C PRO A 675 -37.51 -5.90 21.31
N LEU A 676 -36.77 -5.94 20.19
CA LEU A 676 -36.61 -7.15 19.38
C LEU A 676 -35.74 -8.19 20.10
N GLY A 677 -34.62 -7.77 20.68
CA GLY A 677 -33.73 -8.66 21.43
C GLY A 677 -34.41 -9.30 22.64
N ARG A 678 -35.24 -8.55 23.38
CA ARG A 678 -36.07 -9.12 24.47
C ARG A 678 -37.05 -10.18 23.98
N ARG A 679 -37.70 -9.98 22.83
CA ARG A 679 -38.62 -10.96 22.22
C ARG A 679 -37.90 -12.22 21.76
N VAL A 680 -36.74 -12.07 21.12
CA VAL A 680 -35.91 -13.18 20.66
C VAL A 680 -35.39 -13.99 21.84
N ALA A 681 -34.90 -13.34 22.89
CA ALA A 681 -34.44 -13.99 24.12
C ALA A 681 -35.57 -14.80 24.78
N ALA A 682 -36.75 -14.19 24.95
CA ALA A 682 -37.90 -14.88 25.54
C ALA A 682 -38.32 -16.12 24.72
N LYS A 683 -38.37 -16.00 23.39
CA LYS A 683 -38.70 -17.13 22.50
C LYS A 683 -37.65 -18.24 22.57
N ALA A 684 -36.37 -17.88 22.55
CA ALA A 684 -35.27 -18.82 22.62
C ALA A 684 -35.23 -19.56 23.97
N ILE A 685 -35.39 -18.85 25.09
CA ILE A 685 -35.44 -19.47 26.43
C ILE A 685 -36.65 -20.38 26.58
N SER A 686 -37.80 -20.03 26.00
CA SER A 686 -39.00 -20.88 26.03
C SER A 686 -38.86 -22.16 25.19
N ALA A 687 -37.88 -22.20 24.29
CA ALA A 687 -37.60 -23.36 23.43
C ALA A 687 -36.47 -24.26 23.98
N LEU A 688 -35.79 -23.83 25.05
CA LEU A 688 -34.89 -24.66 25.87
C LEU A 688 -35.71 -25.59 26.76
#